data_AF-A0AAV2U0Y3-F1
#
_entry.id   AF-A0AAV2U0Y3-F1
#
_cell.length_a   1.000
_cell.length_b   1.000
_cell.length_c   1.000
_cell.angle_alpha   90.00
_cell.angle_beta   90.00
_cell.angle_gamma   90.00
#
_symmetry.space_group_name_H-M   'P 1'
#
loop_
_entity.id
_entity.type
_entity.pdbx_description
1 polymer ?
#
loop_
_entity_poly.entity_id
_entity_poly.type
_entity_poly.pdbx_seq_one_letter_code
_entity_poly.pdbx_strand_id
1 'polypeptide(L)'
;MKKLLIASLLFGTTTTVFAAPFVAKDIRVDGVQGDLEQQIRASLPVRAGQRVTDNDVANIVRSLFVSGRFDDVKAHQEGDVLVVSVVAKSIISDVKIKGNSIIPTEALKQNLDANGFKIGDVLIREKLNEFAKSVKEHYASVGRYNATVEPIVNTLPNNRAEILIQINEDDKAKLASLTFKGNESVSSSTLQEQMELQPDSWWKLWGNKFEGAQFEKDLQAIRDYYLNNGYAKAQITKTDVQLNDEKTKVNVTIDVNEGLQYDLRSARIIGNLGGMSAELEPLLSALHLNDTFRRSDIADVENAIKAKLGERGYGNATVNSVPDFDDANKTLAITFVVDPGRRLTVRQLRFEGNTVSADSTLRQEMRQQEGTWYNSQLVELGKIRLDRTGFFETVENRIDPINGSNDEVDVVYKVKERNTGSINFGIGYGTESGISYQASVKQDNFLGTGAAVSIAGTKNDYGTSVNLGYTEPYFTKDGVSLGGNVFFENYDNSKSDTSSNYKRTTYGSNVTLGFPVNENNSYYVGLGHTYNKISNFALEYNRNLYIQSMKFKGNGIKTNDFDFSFGWNYNNLNRGYFPTKGVKASLGGRVTIPGSDNKYYKLSADVQGFYPLDRDHRWVVSAKASAGYANGFGNKRLPFYQTYTAGGIGSLRGFAYGSIGPNAIY
;
A
#
# COMPACT_ATOMS: atom_id res chain seq x y z
N MET A 1 9.46 -71.29 -52.37
CA MET A 1 10.42 -70.25 -52.83
C MET A 1 9.71 -69.18 -53.69
N LYS A 2 8.85 -68.33 -53.12
CA LYS A 2 8.14 -67.25 -53.87
C LYS A 2 7.74 -66.05 -53.00
N LYS A 3 8.52 -65.71 -51.96
CA LYS A 3 8.28 -64.51 -51.12
C LYS A 3 9.52 -63.61 -50.92
N LEU A 4 10.60 -63.82 -51.67
CA LEU A 4 11.85 -63.07 -51.54
C LEU A 4 12.18 -62.15 -52.74
N LEU A 5 11.26 -62.00 -53.70
CA LEU A 5 11.52 -61.25 -54.96
C LEU A 5 10.83 -59.88 -55.05
N ILE A 6 10.09 -59.45 -54.03
CA ILE A 6 9.37 -58.16 -54.04
C ILE A 6 10.10 -57.09 -53.20
N ALA A 7 11.04 -57.48 -52.33
CA ALA A 7 11.81 -56.54 -51.50
C ALA A 7 13.05 -55.95 -52.21
N SER A 8 13.45 -56.50 -53.37
CA SER A 8 14.66 -56.07 -54.10
C SER A 8 14.41 -55.06 -55.22
N LEU A 9 13.15 -54.65 -55.47
CA LEU A 9 12.81 -53.64 -56.49
C LEU A 9 12.47 -52.25 -55.93
N LEU A 10 12.57 -52.05 -54.62
CA LEU A 10 12.34 -50.76 -53.94
C LEU A 10 13.64 -50.03 -53.52
N PHE A 11 14.77 -50.42 -54.12
CA PHE A 11 16.03 -49.64 -54.07
C PHE A 11 16.37 -49.03 -55.44
N GLY A 12 15.35 -48.80 -56.28
CA GLY A 12 15.48 -48.09 -57.55
C GLY A 12 15.44 -46.58 -57.36
N THR A 13 16.62 -45.96 -57.39
CA THR A 13 16.86 -44.59 -57.87
C THR A 13 16.03 -43.48 -57.24
N THR A 14 16.55 -42.88 -56.17
CA THR A 14 16.34 -41.45 -55.92
C THR A 14 17.12 -40.67 -56.97
N THR A 15 16.54 -40.46 -58.15
CA THR A 15 17.04 -39.43 -59.06
C THR A 15 16.76 -38.08 -58.42
N THR A 16 17.77 -37.46 -57.83
CA THR A 16 17.76 -36.02 -57.58
C THR A 16 17.71 -35.33 -58.93
N VAL A 17 16.52 -34.96 -59.37
CA VAL A 17 16.33 -34.10 -60.54
C VAL A 17 16.79 -32.70 -60.12
N PHE A 18 18.07 -32.40 -60.37
CA PHE A 18 18.51 -31.01 -60.38
C PHE A 18 17.90 -30.37 -61.63
N ALA A 19 17.12 -29.30 -61.45
CA ALA A 19 16.64 -28.56 -62.59
C ALA A 19 17.85 -28.00 -63.35
N ALA A 20 17.83 -28.08 -64.68
CA ALA A 20 18.90 -27.52 -65.47
C ALA A 20 18.96 -26.01 -65.19
N PRO A 21 20.11 -25.46 -64.78
CA PRO A 21 20.21 -24.05 -64.44
C PRO A 21 19.84 -23.20 -65.66
N PHE A 22 18.88 -22.30 -65.48
CA PHE A 22 18.32 -21.48 -66.55
C PHE A 22 18.89 -20.06 -66.49
N VAL A 23 18.83 -19.35 -67.61
CA VAL A 23 19.17 -17.92 -67.67
C VAL A 23 17.89 -17.13 -67.50
N ALA A 24 17.74 -16.44 -66.37
CA ALA A 24 16.56 -15.61 -66.12
C ALA A 24 16.65 -14.34 -66.98
N LYS A 25 15.86 -14.24 -68.05
CA LYS A 25 15.81 -13.03 -68.89
C LYS A 25 15.15 -11.86 -68.18
N ASP A 26 14.25 -12.16 -67.26
CA ASP A 26 13.58 -11.19 -66.41
C ASP A 26 13.30 -11.79 -65.01
N ILE A 27 13.08 -10.92 -64.03
CA ILE A 27 12.67 -11.29 -62.67
C ILE A 27 11.37 -10.55 -62.36
N ARG A 28 10.32 -11.30 -62.00
CA ARG A 28 9.03 -10.73 -61.60
C ARG A 28 8.83 -10.93 -60.10
N VAL A 29 8.43 -9.88 -59.39
CA VAL A 29 8.09 -9.96 -57.96
C VAL A 29 6.58 -9.79 -57.83
N ASP A 30 5.91 -10.84 -57.37
CA ASP A 30 4.45 -10.87 -57.23
C ASP A 30 4.06 -10.74 -55.75
N GLY A 31 2.94 -10.06 -55.48
CA GLY A 31 2.36 -9.94 -54.13
C GLY A 31 2.75 -8.67 -53.34
N VAL A 32 3.61 -7.82 -53.90
CA VAL A 32 3.93 -6.48 -53.37
C VAL A 32 4.02 -5.45 -54.50
N GLN A 33 3.82 -4.17 -54.19
CA GLN A 33 3.88 -3.07 -55.16
C GLN A 33 4.61 -1.87 -54.57
N GLY A 34 5.16 -1.00 -55.42
CA GLY A 34 5.82 0.25 -55.01
C GLY A 34 7.21 0.03 -54.41
N ASP A 35 7.56 0.77 -53.36
CA ASP A 35 8.90 0.79 -52.76
C ASP A 35 9.38 -0.59 -52.28
N LEU A 36 8.45 -1.43 -51.80
CA LEU A 36 8.79 -2.76 -51.30
C LEU A 36 9.20 -3.71 -52.43
N GLU A 37 8.59 -3.59 -53.61
CA GLU A 37 8.97 -4.37 -54.80
C GLU A 37 10.39 -4.01 -55.26
N GLN A 38 10.72 -2.70 -55.27
CA GLN A 38 12.05 -2.21 -55.63
C GLN A 38 13.12 -2.67 -54.64
N GLN A 39 12.82 -2.63 -53.34
CA GLN A 39 13.73 -3.13 -52.29
C GLN A 39 13.99 -4.63 -52.43
N ILE A 40 12.94 -5.43 -52.70
CA ILE A 40 13.11 -6.87 -52.92
C ILE A 40 13.99 -7.10 -54.13
N ARG A 41 13.69 -6.49 -55.29
CA ARG A 41 14.50 -6.61 -56.52
C ARG A 41 15.96 -6.22 -56.29
N ALA A 42 16.23 -5.17 -55.51
CA ALA A 42 17.58 -4.73 -55.19
C ALA A 42 18.33 -5.69 -54.25
N SER A 43 17.61 -6.43 -53.40
CA SER A 43 18.17 -7.38 -52.43
C SER A 43 18.44 -8.78 -52.98
N LEU A 44 17.95 -9.08 -54.20
CA LEU A 44 18.13 -10.40 -54.80
C LEU A 44 19.60 -10.62 -55.23
N PRO A 45 20.17 -11.80 -54.94
CA PRO A 45 21.55 -12.16 -55.31
C PRO A 45 21.75 -12.39 -56.81
N VAL A 46 20.67 -12.49 -57.58
CA VAL A 46 20.67 -12.73 -59.03
C VAL A 46 20.00 -11.57 -59.77
N ARG A 47 20.54 -11.21 -60.94
CA ARG A 47 20.01 -10.15 -61.82
C ARG A 47 19.53 -10.73 -63.15
N ALA A 48 18.65 -10.00 -63.83
CA ALA A 48 18.24 -10.33 -65.19
C ALA A 48 19.47 -10.51 -66.11
N GLY A 49 19.49 -11.60 -66.87
CA GLY A 49 20.59 -12.04 -67.73
C GLY A 49 21.60 -12.99 -67.06
N GLN A 50 21.49 -13.28 -65.76
CA GLN A 50 22.38 -14.21 -65.06
C GLN A 50 21.82 -15.63 -64.99
N ARG A 51 22.73 -16.61 -64.84
CA ARG A 51 22.39 -18.02 -64.65
C ARG A 51 21.89 -18.24 -63.23
N VAL A 52 20.69 -18.78 -63.08
CA VAL A 52 20.05 -19.09 -61.80
C VAL A 52 20.15 -20.60 -61.55
N THR A 53 20.68 -20.97 -60.38
CA THR A 53 20.73 -22.37 -59.92
C THR A 53 19.68 -22.62 -58.82
N ASP A 54 19.36 -23.90 -58.57
CA ASP A 54 18.45 -24.28 -57.48
C ASP A 54 18.93 -23.77 -56.10
N ASN A 55 20.25 -23.68 -55.90
CA ASN A 55 20.84 -23.10 -54.69
C ASN A 55 20.56 -21.60 -54.57
N ASP A 56 20.56 -20.88 -55.69
CA ASP A 56 20.24 -19.44 -55.71
C ASP A 56 18.76 -19.22 -55.37
N VAL A 57 17.87 -20.05 -55.92
CA VAL A 57 16.43 -20.03 -55.58
C VAL A 57 16.21 -20.33 -54.09
N ALA A 58 16.86 -21.36 -53.56
CA ALA A 58 16.76 -21.70 -52.13
C ALA A 58 17.33 -20.59 -51.24
N ASN A 59 18.41 -19.93 -51.65
CA ASN A 59 19.00 -18.81 -50.92
C ASN A 59 18.10 -17.57 -50.94
N ILE A 60 17.43 -17.28 -52.06
CA ILE A 60 16.45 -16.18 -52.19
C ILE A 60 15.27 -16.40 -51.23
N VAL A 61 14.68 -17.60 -51.26
CA VAL A 61 13.57 -17.94 -50.37
C VAL A 61 14.01 -17.82 -48.91
N ARG A 62 15.18 -18.38 -48.57
CA ARG A 62 15.73 -18.30 -47.21
C ARG A 62 15.99 -16.86 -46.77
N SER A 63 16.64 -16.03 -47.59
CA SER A 63 17.03 -14.67 -47.21
C SER A 63 15.80 -13.78 -47.00
N LEU A 64 14.80 -13.91 -47.88
CA LEU A 64 13.55 -13.16 -47.75
C LEU A 64 12.73 -13.66 -46.56
N PHE A 65 12.64 -14.97 -46.31
CA PHE A 65 11.92 -15.51 -45.15
C PHE A 65 12.58 -15.11 -43.81
N VAL A 66 13.92 -15.21 -43.72
CA VAL A 66 14.69 -14.82 -42.52
C VAL A 66 14.62 -13.32 -42.23
N SER A 67 14.34 -12.48 -43.24
CA SER A 67 14.13 -11.04 -43.03
C SER A 67 12.96 -10.72 -42.08
N GLY A 68 12.06 -11.68 -41.84
CA GLY A 68 10.94 -11.55 -40.92
C GLY A 68 9.79 -10.66 -41.43
N ARG A 69 9.92 -10.10 -42.65
CA ARG A 69 8.95 -9.17 -43.27
C ARG A 69 7.85 -9.82 -44.10
N PHE A 70 7.91 -11.13 -44.30
CA PHE A 70 6.98 -11.87 -45.17
C PHE A 70 6.40 -13.09 -44.43
N ASP A 71 5.10 -13.36 -44.63
CA ASP A 71 4.41 -14.56 -44.11
C ASP A 71 4.67 -15.79 -45.00
N ASP A 72 4.79 -15.59 -46.31
CA ASP A 72 5.07 -16.65 -47.29
C ASP A 72 6.01 -16.10 -48.38
N VAL A 73 6.96 -16.93 -48.81
CA VAL A 73 7.92 -16.61 -49.87
C VAL A 73 8.06 -17.84 -50.77
N LYS A 74 7.71 -17.68 -52.04
CA LYS A 74 7.83 -18.71 -53.07
C LYS A 74 8.63 -18.16 -54.23
N ALA A 75 9.61 -18.93 -54.70
CA ALA A 75 10.34 -18.61 -55.90
C ALA A 75 10.27 -19.81 -56.85
N HIS A 76 9.84 -19.57 -58.08
CA HIS A 76 9.72 -20.60 -59.10
C HIS A 76 10.04 -20.04 -60.49
N GLN A 77 10.37 -20.93 -61.41
CA GLN A 77 10.64 -20.59 -62.80
C GLN A 77 9.33 -20.67 -63.60
N GLU A 78 9.02 -19.63 -64.36
CA GLU A 78 7.91 -19.59 -65.31
C GLU A 78 8.49 -19.22 -66.70
N GLY A 79 8.78 -20.23 -67.53
CA GLY A 79 9.47 -20.03 -68.81
C GLY A 79 10.91 -19.50 -68.63
N ASP A 80 11.21 -18.34 -69.22
CA ASP A 80 12.50 -17.63 -69.09
C ASP A 80 12.53 -16.61 -67.93
N VAL A 81 11.49 -16.58 -67.08
CA VAL A 81 11.32 -15.58 -65.99
C VAL A 81 11.42 -16.24 -64.62
N LEU A 82 12.18 -15.63 -63.71
CA LEU A 82 12.17 -16.00 -62.29
C LEU A 82 11.04 -15.24 -61.58
N VAL A 83 10.06 -15.96 -61.05
CA VAL A 83 8.93 -15.39 -60.32
C VAL A 83 9.13 -15.55 -58.82
N VAL A 84 9.22 -14.43 -58.11
CA VAL A 84 9.33 -14.37 -56.64
C VAL A 84 8.01 -13.86 -56.10
N SER A 85 7.15 -14.76 -55.64
CA SER A 85 5.87 -14.43 -55.02
C SER A 85 6.05 -14.29 -53.51
N VAL A 86 5.68 -13.15 -52.94
CA VAL A 86 5.79 -12.84 -51.52
C VAL A 86 4.46 -12.41 -50.94
N VAL A 87 4.18 -12.80 -49.70
CA VAL A 87 3.08 -12.25 -48.90
C VAL A 87 3.70 -11.41 -47.80
N ALA A 88 3.66 -10.09 -47.94
CA ALA A 88 4.26 -9.19 -46.97
C ALA A 88 3.43 -9.13 -45.67
N LYS A 89 4.14 -9.09 -44.53
CA LYS A 89 3.53 -8.88 -43.22
C LYS A 89 3.09 -7.44 -43.08
N SER A 90 1.91 -7.23 -42.51
CA SER A 90 1.36 -5.88 -42.37
C SER A 90 2.12 -5.05 -41.34
N ILE A 91 2.27 -3.76 -41.60
CA ILE A 91 2.86 -2.80 -40.67
C ILE A 91 1.76 -2.18 -39.81
N ILE A 92 2.00 -2.12 -38.50
CA ILE A 92 1.03 -1.58 -37.53
C ILE A 92 0.91 -0.07 -37.76
N SER A 93 -0.27 0.40 -38.14
CA SER A 93 -0.55 1.82 -38.33
C SER A 93 -1.27 2.47 -37.14
N ASP A 94 -2.07 1.70 -36.41
CA ASP A 94 -2.83 2.17 -35.25
C ASP A 94 -3.14 1.00 -34.30
N VAL A 95 -3.26 1.30 -33.01
CA VAL A 95 -3.58 0.32 -31.95
C VAL A 95 -4.64 0.92 -31.02
N LYS A 96 -5.81 0.28 -30.99
CA LYS A 96 -6.95 0.66 -30.17
C LYS A 96 -7.28 -0.43 -29.17
N ILE A 97 -7.67 -0.01 -27.97
CA ILE A 97 -8.13 -0.90 -26.90
C ILE A 97 -9.53 -0.43 -26.51
N LYS A 98 -10.47 -1.36 -26.39
CA LYS A 98 -11.85 -1.07 -26.00
C LYS A 98 -12.34 -2.06 -24.95
N GLY A 99 -13.16 -1.56 -24.03
CA GLY A 99 -13.83 -2.37 -23.01
C GLY A 99 -12.98 -2.69 -21.78
N ASN A 100 -11.81 -2.07 -21.65
CA ASN A 100 -11.00 -2.10 -20.43
C ASN A 100 -11.44 -1.00 -19.45
N SER A 101 -12.17 -1.36 -18.41
CA SER A 101 -12.56 -0.44 -17.33
C SER A 101 -11.72 -0.62 -16.07
N ILE A 102 -11.21 -1.84 -15.85
CA ILE A 102 -10.42 -2.20 -14.66
C ILE A 102 -8.93 -1.93 -14.87
N ILE A 103 -8.39 -2.31 -16.03
CA ILE A 103 -7.00 -2.05 -16.35
C ILE A 103 -6.91 -0.72 -17.11
N PRO A 104 -6.16 0.28 -16.60
CA PRO A 104 -6.00 1.54 -17.29
C PRO A 104 -5.47 1.34 -18.71
N THR A 105 -6.06 2.04 -19.68
CA THR A 105 -5.68 1.94 -21.11
C THR A 105 -4.19 2.17 -21.32
N GLU A 106 -3.59 3.11 -20.58
CA GLU A 106 -2.17 3.42 -20.75
C GLU A 106 -1.25 2.32 -20.23
N ALA A 107 -1.65 1.57 -19.21
CA ALA A 107 -0.89 0.43 -18.74
C ALA A 107 -0.88 -0.70 -19.78
N LEU A 108 -2.06 -0.98 -20.39
CA LEU A 108 -2.14 -1.96 -21.49
C LEU A 108 -1.39 -1.51 -22.73
N LYS A 109 -1.44 -0.22 -23.05
CA LYS A 109 -0.72 0.36 -24.20
C LYS A 109 0.79 0.29 -24.01
N GLN A 110 1.30 0.64 -22.83
CA GLN A 110 2.72 0.48 -22.50
C GLN A 110 3.17 -0.98 -22.59
N ASN A 111 2.33 -1.92 -22.14
CA ASN A 111 2.63 -3.35 -22.24
C ASN A 111 2.62 -3.84 -23.70
N LEU A 112 1.67 -3.39 -24.52
CA LEU A 112 1.64 -3.65 -25.97
C LEU A 112 2.89 -3.12 -26.67
N ASP A 113 3.27 -1.87 -26.39
CA ASP A 113 4.47 -1.25 -26.95
C ASP A 113 5.73 -2.05 -26.56
N ALA A 114 5.83 -2.48 -25.30
CA ALA A 114 6.95 -3.29 -24.81
C ALA A 114 7.04 -4.68 -25.46
N ASN A 115 5.91 -5.22 -25.94
CA ASN A 115 5.84 -6.51 -26.63
C ASN A 115 5.97 -6.40 -28.15
N GLY A 116 6.31 -5.23 -28.69
CA GLY A 116 6.58 -5.02 -30.12
C GLY A 116 5.32 -4.82 -30.96
N PHE A 117 4.28 -4.21 -30.39
CA PHE A 117 3.07 -3.80 -31.11
C PHE A 117 2.98 -2.27 -31.25
N LYS A 118 4.11 -1.59 -31.36
CA LYS A 118 4.13 -0.14 -31.52
C LYS A 118 3.80 0.24 -32.96
N ILE A 119 3.26 1.45 -33.15
CA ILE A 119 3.06 2.02 -34.49
C ILE A 119 4.40 2.02 -35.25
N GLY A 120 4.40 1.40 -36.44
CA GLY A 120 5.58 1.19 -37.28
C GLY A 120 6.20 -0.21 -37.20
N ASP A 121 5.84 -1.03 -36.21
CA ASP A 121 6.32 -2.41 -36.09
C ASP A 121 5.64 -3.35 -37.10
N VAL A 122 6.30 -4.48 -37.38
CA VAL A 122 5.74 -5.55 -38.22
C VAL A 122 4.79 -6.40 -37.38
N LEU A 123 3.56 -6.56 -37.83
CA LEU A 123 2.56 -7.36 -37.14
C LEU A 123 2.89 -8.85 -37.22
N ILE A 124 3.03 -9.49 -36.06
CA ILE A 124 3.15 -10.94 -35.90
C ILE A 124 1.89 -11.43 -35.19
N ARG A 125 1.00 -12.13 -35.92
CA ARG A 125 -0.33 -12.51 -35.42
C ARG A 125 -0.24 -13.51 -34.26
N GLU A 126 0.73 -14.40 -34.30
CA GLU A 126 0.97 -15.40 -33.25
C GLU A 126 1.27 -14.72 -31.92
N LYS A 127 2.20 -13.75 -31.93
CA LYS A 127 2.53 -12.96 -30.74
C LYS A 127 1.33 -12.15 -30.24
N LEU A 128 0.50 -11.63 -31.15
CA LEU A 128 -0.69 -10.86 -30.77
C LEU A 128 -1.72 -11.74 -30.06
N ASN A 129 -1.89 -12.98 -30.53
CA ASN A 129 -2.76 -13.96 -29.89
C ASN A 129 -2.20 -14.42 -28.53
N GLU A 130 -0.89 -14.62 -28.42
CA GLU A 130 -0.21 -14.90 -27.15
C GLU A 130 -0.39 -13.75 -26.16
N PHE A 131 -0.23 -12.51 -26.63
CA PHE A 131 -0.49 -11.32 -25.83
C PHE A 131 -1.94 -11.28 -25.34
N ALA A 132 -2.93 -11.45 -26.23
CA ALA A 132 -4.35 -11.48 -25.85
C ALA A 132 -4.65 -12.58 -24.82
N LYS A 133 -4.03 -13.76 -24.96
CA LYS A 133 -4.13 -14.86 -23.99
C LYS A 133 -3.54 -14.45 -22.63
N SER A 134 -2.38 -13.80 -22.60
CA SER A 134 -1.76 -13.33 -21.35
C SER A 134 -2.62 -12.28 -20.63
N VAL A 135 -3.26 -11.38 -21.37
CA VAL A 135 -4.19 -10.39 -20.80
C VAL A 135 -5.42 -11.08 -20.24
N LYS A 136 -5.96 -12.09 -20.95
CA LYS A 136 -7.07 -12.91 -20.46
C LYS A 136 -6.71 -13.67 -19.18
N GLU A 137 -5.51 -14.25 -19.10
CA GLU A 137 -5.00 -14.92 -17.90
C GLU A 137 -4.84 -13.95 -16.73
N HIS A 138 -4.41 -12.71 -17.00
CA HIS A 138 -4.36 -11.67 -15.99
C HIS A 138 -5.76 -11.31 -15.45
N TYR A 139 -6.76 -11.15 -16.31
CA TYR A 139 -8.15 -10.96 -15.88
C TYR A 139 -8.67 -12.13 -15.03
N ALA A 140 -8.32 -13.37 -15.40
CA ALA A 140 -8.65 -14.55 -14.59
C ALA A 140 -7.97 -14.50 -13.21
N SER A 141 -6.72 -14.02 -13.11
CA SER A 141 -5.99 -13.89 -11.84
C SER A 141 -6.64 -12.92 -10.85
N VAL A 142 -7.34 -11.89 -11.35
CA VAL A 142 -8.08 -10.90 -10.54
C VAL A 142 -9.56 -11.27 -10.33
N GLY A 143 -9.92 -12.52 -10.65
CA GLY A 143 -11.24 -13.10 -10.40
C GLY A 143 -12.25 -13.00 -11.54
N ARG A 144 -11.85 -12.52 -12.73
CA ARG A 144 -12.72 -12.36 -13.91
C ARG A 144 -12.48 -13.48 -14.93
N TYR A 145 -12.99 -14.68 -14.62
CA TYR A 145 -12.73 -15.90 -15.39
C TYR A 145 -13.45 -16.00 -16.73
N ASN A 146 -14.51 -15.22 -16.91
CA ASN A 146 -15.26 -15.10 -18.17
C ASN A 146 -14.76 -13.99 -19.08
N ALA A 147 -13.73 -13.25 -18.66
CA ALA A 147 -13.21 -12.19 -19.49
C ALA A 147 -12.82 -12.72 -20.88
N THR A 148 -13.26 -12.04 -21.93
CA THR A 148 -12.84 -12.30 -23.31
C THR A 148 -11.94 -11.18 -23.78
N VAL A 149 -10.84 -11.56 -24.44
CA VAL A 149 -9.88 -10.64 -25.03
C VAL A 149 -9.70 -11.09 -26.47
N GLU A 150 -10.25 -10.32 -27.39
CA GLU A 150 -10.26 -10.64 -28.82
C GLU A 150 -9.40 -9.63 -29.58
N PRO A 151 -8.28 -10.08 -30.18
CA PRO A 151 -7.48 -9.25 -31.07
C PRO A 151 -8.11 -9.24 -32.47
N ILE A 152 -8.64 -8.10 -32.89
CA ILE A 152 -9.19 -7.88 -34.22
C ILE A 152 -8.15 -7.14 -35.05
N VAL A 153 -7.77 -7.70 -36.20
CA VAL A 153 -6.81 -7.11 -37.13
C VAL A 153 -7.56 -6.62 -38.38
N ASN A 154 -7.64 -5.30 -38.55
CA ASN A 154 -8.21 -4.69 -39.75
C ASN A 154 -7.10 -4.43 -40.77
N THR A 155 -7.16 -5.08 -41.93
CA THR A 155 -6.20 -4.84 -43.02
C THR A 155 -6.53 -3.55 -43.75
N LEU A 156 -5.52 -2.69 -43.91
CA LEU A 156 -5.60 -1.39 -44.58
C LEU A 156 -4.79 -1.40 -45.89
N PRO A 157 -5.07 -0.48 -46.83
CA PRO A 157 -4.26 -0.30 -48.03
C PRO A 157 -2.77 -0.08 -47.72
N ASN A 158 -1.92 -0.52 -48.65
CA ASN A 158 -0.45 -0.46 -48.57
C ASN A 158 0.16 -1.38 -47.49
N ASN A 159 -0.41 -2.58 -47.31
CA ASN A 159 0.09 -3.58 -46.37
C ASN A 159 0.22 -3.03 -44.93
N ARG A 160 -0.80 -2.28 -44.51
CA ARG A 160 -0.90 -1.75 -43.14
C ARG A 160 -2.00 -2.50 -42.38
N ALA A 161 -1.89 -2.53 -41.06
CA ALA A 161 -2.89 -3.13 -40.20
C ALA A 161 -3.22 -2.20 -39.03
N GLU A 162 -4.49 -2.09 -38.71
CA GLU A 162 -4.97 -1.55 -37.44
C GLU A 162 -5.28 -2.71 -36.50
N ILE A 163 -4.79 -2.62 -35.27
CA ILE A 163 -5.05 -3.59 -34.21
C ILE A 163 -6.14 -3.02 -33.29
N LEU A 164 -7.23 -3.75 -33.10
CA LEU A 164 -8.24 -3.47 -32.09
C LEU A 164 -8.27 -4.62 -31.08
N ILE A 165 -7.89 -4.35 -29.83
CA ILE A 165 -8.06 -5.28 -28.72
C ILE A 165 -9.43 -5.01 -28.09
N GLN A 166 -10.38 -5.88 -28.38
CA GLN A 166 -11.72 -5.83 -27.82
C GLN A 166 -11.75 -6.68 -26.54
N ILE A 167 -11.97 -6.03 -25.40
CA ILE A 167 -12.03 -6.68 -24.09
C ILE A 167 -13.48 -6.65 -23.61
N ASN A 168 -13.99 -7.80 -23.19
CA ASN A 168 -15.16 -7.87 -22.34
C ASN A 168 -14.70 -8.40 -20.98
N GLU A 169 -14.74 -7.56 -19.95
CA GLU A 169 -14.21 -7.92 -18.65
C GLU A 169 -15.11 -8.92 -17.90
N ASP A 170 -16.42 -8.94 -18.20
CA ASP A 170 -17.47 -9.62 -17.44
C ASP A 170 -17.41 -9.32 -15.93
N ASP A 171 -18.26 -9.92 -15.08
CA ASP A 171 -18.21 -9.77 -13.63
C ASP A 171 -17.19 -10.70 -12.94
N LYS A 172 -16.77 -10.34 -11.72
CA LYS A 172 -15.97 -11.24 -10.88
C LYS A 172 -16.81 -12.45 -10.46
N ALA A 173 -16.22 -13.63 -10.50
CA ALA A 173 -16.87 -14.82 -9.99
C ALA A 173 -17.10 -14.70 -8.48
N LYS A 174 -18.24 -15.21 -8.01
CA LYS A 174 -18.61 -15.17 -6.59
C LYS A 174 -18.20 -16.46 -5.89
N LEU A 175 -17.69 -16.36 -4.66
CA LEU A 175 -17.46 -17.52 -3.81
C LEU A 175 -18.81 -18.08 -3.37
N ALA A 176 -19.19 -19.22 -3.93
CA ALA A 176 -20.48 -19.86 -3.68
C ALA A 176 -20.43 -20.79 -2.45
N SER A 177 -19.36 -21.58 -2.33
CA SER A 177 -19.14 -22.44 -1.17
C SER A 177 -17.66 -22.59 -0.86
N LEU A 178 -17.37 -22.81 0.41
CA LEU A 178 -16.05 -23.07 0.95
C LEU A 178 -16.15 -24.31 1.84
N THR A 179 -15.35 -25.32 1.55
CA THR A 179 -15.31 -26.58 2.30
C THR A 179 -13.90 -26.85 2.79
N PHE A 180 -13.78 -27.19 4.08
CA PHE A 180 -12.54 -27.68 4.67
C PHE A 180 -12.63 -29.19 4.86
N LYS A 181 -11.55 -29.91 4.55
CA LYS A 181 -11.43 -31.35 4.79
C LYS A 181 -10.15 -31.65 5.55
N GLY A 182 -10.22 -32.62 6.46
CA GLY A 182 -9.08 -33.01 7.31
C GLY A 182 -8.87 -32.11 8.54
N ASN A 183 -9.74 -31.12 8.75
CA ASN A 183 -9.83 -30.38 10.00
C ASN A 183 -10.73 -31.15 11.00
N GLU A 184 -10.12 -31.72 12.04
CA GLU A 184 -10.82 -32.52 13.05
C GLU A 184 -10.89 -31.81 14.40
N SER A 185 -9.79 -31.16 14.79
CA SER A 185 -9.62 -30.46 16.06
C SER A 185 -10.07 -29.00 15.97
N VAL A 186 -9.96 -28.38 14.79
CA VAL A 186 -10.41 -27.00 14.55
C VAL A 186 -11.67 -27.00 13.68
N SER A 187 -12.70 -26.27 14.12
CA SER A 187 -13.95 -26.18 13.37
C SER A 187 -13.79 -25.42 12.04
N SER A 188 -14.53 -25.84 11.00
CA SER A 188 -14.50 -25.18 9.69
C SER A 188 -14.92 -23.71 9.77
N SER A 189 -15.83 -23.36 10.69
CA SER A 189 -16.22 -21.97 10.95
C SER A 189 -15.07 -21.13 11.51
N THR A 190 -14.26 -21.69 12.41
CA THR A 190 -13.10 -20.99 12.97
C THR A 190 -12.05 -20.70 11.90
N LEU A 191 -11.80 -21.66 10.99
CA LEU A 191 -10.90 -21.47 9.85
C LEU A 191 -11.44 -20.42 8.89
N GLN A 192 -12.74 -20.49 8.59
CA GLN A 192 -13.41 -19.52 7.75
C GLN A 192 -13.32 -18.10 8.35
N GLU A 193 -13.43 -17.92 9.67
CA GLU A 193 -13.29 -16.62 10.34
C GLU A 193 -11.89 -16.00 10.18
N GLN A 194 -10.85 -16.80 9.88
CA GLN A 194 -9.51 -16.28 9.61
C GLN A 194 -9.36 -15.75 8.16
N MET A 195 -10.31 -16.05 7.29
CA MET A 195 -10.28 -15.65 5.88
C MET A 195 -11.02 -14.33 5.66
N GLU A 196 -10.50 -13.49 4.77
CA GLU A 196 -11.23 -12.32 4.28
C GLU A 196 -12.30 -12.73 3.26
N LEU A 197 -12.01 -13.74 2.43
CA LEU A 197 -12.99 -14.33 1.52
C LEU A 197 -14.06 -15.09 2.31
N GLN A 198 -15.31 -14.71 2.07
CA GLN A 198 -16.45 -15.27 2.76
C GLN A 198 -17.52 -15.68 1.74
N PRO A 199 -18.13 -16.87 1.87
CA PRO A 199 -19.27 -17.27 1.04
C PRO A 199 -20.46 -16.33 1.27
N ASP A 200 -21.30 -16.24 0.25
CA ASP A 200 -22.45 -15.33 0.22
C ASP A 200 -23.37 -15.53 1.44
N SER A 201 -23.76 -14.44 2.11
CA SER A 201 -24.57 -14.45 3.32
C SER A 201 -25.59 -13.30 3.28
N TRP A 202 -26.85 -13.59 3.63
CA TRP A 202 -28.01 -12.70 3.47
C TRP A 202 -27.92 -11.32 4.16
N TRP A 203 -26.98 -11.14 5.08
CA TRP A 203 -26.73 -9.90 5.83
C TRP A 203 -25.50 -9.10 5.33
N LYS A 204 -24.75 -9.61 4.34
CA LYS A 204 -23.56 -8.94 3.79
C LYS A 204 -23.88 -8.27 2.45
N LEU A 205 -23.84 -6.94 2.41
CA LEU A 205 -24.05 -6.13 1.20
C LEU A 205 -22.80 -6.06 0.28
N TRP A 206 -21.61 -6.39 0.81
CA TRP A 206 -20.34 -6.38 0.08
C TRP A 206 -19.45 -7.55 0.56
N GLY A 207 -18.84 -8.35 -0.34
CA GLY A 207 -17.76 -9.29 0.04
C GLY A 207 -17.79 -10.73 -0.49
N ASN A 208 -18.68 -11.11 -1.40
CA ASN A 208 -18.74 -12.48 -1.94
C ASN A 208 -17.90 -12.71 -3.21
N LYS A 209 -17.00 -11.79 -3.59
CA LYS A 209 -16.21 -11.90 -4.83
C LYS A 209 -14.95 -12.72 -4.58
N PHE A 210 -14.67 -13.68 -5.45
CA PHE A 210 -13.47 -14.51 -5.37
C PHE A 210 -12.31 -13.83 -6.09
N GLU A 211 -11.18 -13.69 -5.41
CA GLU A 211 -9.94 -13.11 -5.95
C GLU A 211 -8.77 -14.02 -5.57
N GLY A 212 -8.00 -14.49 -6.56
CA GLY A 212 -6.92 -15.46 -6.32
C GLY A 212 -5.82 -14.93 -5.39
N ALA A 213 -5.44 -13.66 -5.56
CA ALA A 213 -4.45 -13.02 -4.70
C ALA A 213 -4.90 -12.91 -3.23
N GLN A 214 -6.19 -12.73 -2.99
CA GLN A 214 -6.74 -12.73 -1.62
C GLN A 214 -6.80 -14.15 -1.06
N PHE A 215 -7.17 -15.12 -1.88
CA PHE A 215 -7.21 -16.53 -1.48
C PHE A 215 -5.85 -17.02 -0.98
N GLU A 216 -4.75 -16.67 -1.66
CA GLU A 216 -3.39 -17.02 -1.19
C GLU A 216 -3.06 -16.42 0.18
N LYS A 217 -3.49 -15.17 0.45
CA LYS A 217 -3.34 -14.55 1.77
C LYS A 217 -4.16 -15.27 2.83
N ASP A 218 -5.38 -15.66 2.49
CA ASP A 218 -6.26 -16.39 3.39
C ASP A 218 -5.71 -17.79 3.73
N LEU A 219 -5.10 -18.49 2.75
CA LEU A 219 -4.39 -19.75 2.99
C LEU A 219 -3.21 -19.56 3.97
N GLN A 220 -2.46 -18.47 3.82
CA GLN A 220 -1.39 -18.13 4.77
C GLN A 220 -1.96 -17.81 6.16
N ALA A 221 -3.08 -17.08 6.26
CA ALA A 221 -3.75 -16.79 7.53
C ALA A 221 -4.22 -18.07 8.25
N ILE A 222 -4.78 -19.03 7.49
CA ILE A 222 -5.13 -20.37 8.02
C ILE A 222 -3.89 -21.09 8.55
N ARG A 223 -2.79 -21.09 7.78
CA ARG A 223 -1.53 -21.71 8.20
C ARG A 223 -0.99 -21.07 9.48
N ASP A 224 -0.97 -19.74 9.53
CA ASP A 224 -0.51 -18.99 10.68
C ASP A 224 -1.39 -19.25 11.91
N TYR A 225 -2.70 -19.37 11.74
CA TYR A 225 -3.63 -19.77 12.81
C TYR A 225 -3.23 -21.12 13.41
N TYR A 226 -3.05 -22.16 12.60
CA TYR A 226 -2.64 -23.48 13.08
C TYR A 226 -1.28 -23.42 13.81
N LEU A 227 -0.29 -22.78 13.21
CA LEU A 227 1.06 -22.65 13.78
C LEU A 227 1.08 -21.83 15.08
N ASN A 228 0.15 -20.90 15.26
CA ASN A 228 0.00 -20.10 16.49
C ASN A 228 -0.88 -20.77 17.56
N ASN A 229 -1.50 -21.92 17.26
CA ASN A 229 -2.32 -22.70 18.19
C ASN A 229 -1.68 -24.07 18.53
N GLY A 230 -0.37 -24.22 18.32
CA GLY A 230 0.39 -25.42 18.71
C GLY A 230 0.54 -26.49 17.64
N TYR A 231 -0.10 -26.33 16.48
CA TYR A 231 -0.05 -27.32 15.40
C TYR A 231 1.20 -27.11 14.52
N ALA A 232 2.37 -27.41 15.07
CA ALA A 232 3.66 -27.12 14.44
C ALA A 232 3.93 -27.90 13.14
N LYS A 233 3.21 -29.00 12.89
CA LYS A 233 3.29 -29.81 11.66
C LYS A 233 2.10 -29.58 10.71
N ALA A 234 1.26 -28.59 10.98
CA ALA A 234 0.10 -28.30 10.14
C ALA A 234 0.51 -27.90 8.73
N GLN A 235 -0.18 -28.46 7.75
CA GLN A 235 0.03 -28.15 6.33
C GLN A 235 -1.28 -28.22 5.55
N ILE A 236 -1.41 -27.31 4.60
CA ILE A 236 -2.45 -27.39 3.56
C ILE A 236 -1.91 -28.37 2.52
N THR A 237 -2.59 -29.50 2.35
CA THR A 237 -2.13 -30.60 1.48
C THR A 237 -2.59 -30.41 0.04
N LYS A 238 -3.80 -29.85 -0.15
CA LYS A 238 -4.37 -29.60 -1.46
C LYS A 238 -5.39 -28.47 -1.42
N THR A 239 -5.45 -27.69 -2.50
CA THR A 239 -6.49 -26.70 -2.75
C THR A 239 -7.16 -27.03 -4.09
N ASP A 240 -8.47 -27.21 -4.07
CA ASP A 240 -9.27 -27.45 -5.27
C ASP A 240 -10.24 -26.29 -5.48
N VAL A 241 -10.10 -25.61 -6.63
CA VAL A 241 -10.90 -24.43 -6.98
C VAL A 241 -11.68 -24.77 -8.23
N GLN A 242 -12.97 -25.06 -8.05
CA GLN A 242 -13.87 -25.45 -9.14
C GLN A 242 -14.77 -24.30 -9.52
N LEU A 243 -14.84 -24.02 -10.82
CA LEU A 243 -15.78 -23.05 -11.38
C LEU A 243 -17.03 -23.78 -11.89
N ASN A 244 -18.19 -23.14 -11.79
CA ASN A 244 -19.38 -23.60 -12.49
C ASN A 244 -19.22 -23.42 -14.02
N ASP A 245 -20.08 -24.08 -14.81
CA ASP A 245 -20.03 -24.03 -16.28
C ASP A 245 -20.08 -22.60 -16.85
N GLU A 246 -20.85 -21.72 -16.18
CA GLU A 246 -20.96 -20.30 -16.54
C GLU A 246 -19.80 -19.44 -16.01
N LYS A 247 -18.86 -20.00 -15.24
CA LYS A 247 -17.74 -19.33 -14.54
C LYS A 247 -18.12 -18.09 -13.70
N THR A 248 -19.37 -18.02 -13.26
CA THR A 248 -19.92 -16.98 -12.39
C THR A 248 -19.76 -17.30 -10.90
N LYS A 249 -19.52 -18.56 -10.56
CA LYS A 249 -19.43 -19.07 -9.17
C LYS A 249 -18.22 -19.97 -9.00
N VAL A 250 -17.55 -19.83 -7.86
CA VAL A 250 -16.39 -20.62 -7.45
C VAL A 250 -16.74 -21.43 -6.21
N ASN A 251 -16.45 -22.73 -6.24
CA ASN A 251 -16.49 -23.62 -5.09
C ASN A 251 -15.05 -23.98 -4.73
N VAL A 252 -14.69 -23.76 -3.47
CA VAL A 252 -13.32 -23.99 -2.99
C VAL A 252 -13.33 -25.12 -1.97
N THR A 253 -12.45 -26.09 -2.16
CA THR A 253 -12.16 -27.12 -1.16
C THR A 253 -10.70 -27.00 -0.73
N ILE A 254 -10.48 -26.89 0.58
CA ILE A 254 -9.15 -26.83 1.19
C ILE A 254 -8.95 -28.10 2.01
N ASP A 255 -8.00 -28.92 1.60
CA ASP A 255 -7.59 -30.11 2.33
C ASP A 255 -6.44 -29.71 3.28
N VAL A 256 -6.63 -29.94 4.57
CA VAL A 256 -5.70 -29.61 5.64
C VAL A 256 -5.28 -30.89 6.35
N ASN A 257 -3.99 -31.00 6.68
CA ASN A 257 -3.50 -31.93 7.67
C ASN A 257 -3.09 -31.11 8.90
N GLU A 258 -3.87 -31.20 9.98
CA GLU A 258 -3.65 -30.41 11.19
C GLU A 258 -2.37 -30.84 11.92
N GLY A 259 -2.05 -32.14 11.90
CA GLY A 259 -1.01 -32.71 12.76
C GLY A 259 -1.39 -32.66 14.24
N LEU A 260 -0.42 -33.00 15.10
CA LEU A 260 -0.61 -32.94 16.56
C LEU A 260 -0.35 -31.53 17.10
N GLN A 261 -1.01 -31.22 18.21
CA GLN A 261 -0.69 -30.04 19.02
C GLN A 261 0.53 -30.34 19.89
N TYR A 262 1.49 -29.41 19.92
CA TYR A 262 2.73 -29.53 20.70
C TYR A 262 2.86 -28.40 21.71
N ASP A 263 3.40 -28.73 22.89
CA ASP A 263 3.82 -27.75 23.89
C ASP A 263 5.33 -27.48 23.80
N LEU A 264 5.73 -26.24 24.06
CA LEU A 264 7.13 -25.81 24.01
C LEU A 264 7.87 -26.23 25.28
N ARG A 265 8.71 -27.26 25.20
CA ARG A 265 9.46 -27.80 26.36
C ARG A 265 10.69 -26.96 26.72
N SER A 266 11.47 -26.59 25.71
CA SER A 266 12.76 -25.93 25.92
C SER A 266 13.17 -25.14 24.69
N ALA A 267 13.91 -24.05 24.91
CA ALA A 267 14.54 -23.29 23.84
C ALA A 267 16.01 -23.05 24.15
N ARG A 268 16.86 -23.08 23.12
CA ARG A 268 18.30 -22.79 23.25
C ARG A 268 18.83 -22.06 22.03
N ILE A 269 19.89 -21.29 22.21
CA ILE A 269 20.60 -20.60 21.14
C ILE A 269 21.95 -21.29 20.95
N ILE A 270 22.30 -21.61 19.69
CA ILE A 270 23.58 -22.20 19.31
C ILE A 270 24.19 -21.46 18.12
N GLY A 271 25.49 -21.65 17.88
CA GLY A 271 26.21 -21.06 16.76
C GLY A 271 27.32 -20.10 17.21
N ASN A 272 27.81 -19.28 16.28
CA ASN A 272 28.83 -18.29 16.57
C ASN A 272 28.16 -17.01 17.10
N LEU A 273 28.01 -16.85 18.40
CA LEU A 273 27.23 -15.73 18.95
C LEU A 273 27.98 -14.38 18.95
N GLY A 274 29.14 -14.27 18.29
CA GLY A 274 29.92 -13.03 18.24
C GLY A 274 30.36 -12.51 19.62
N GLY A 275 30.43 -13.41 20.62
CA GLY A 275 30.70 -13.07 22.03
C GLY A 275 29.50 -12.52 22.80
N MET A 276 28.28 -12.61 22.25
CA MET A 276 27.07 -11.99 22.83
C MET A 276 26.13 -12.98 23.56
N SER A 277 26.61 -14.17 23.96
CA SER A 277 25.76 -15.19 24.62
C SER A 277 24.96 -14.63 25.79
N ALA A 278 25.62 -13.86 26.67
CA ALA A 278 25.00 -13.27 27.85
C ALA A 278 23.91 -12.21 27.54
N GLU A 279 23.94 -11.60 26.35
CA GLU A 279 22.93 -10.63 25.91
C GLU A 279 21.77 -11.30 25.14
N LEU A 280 22.05 -12.42 24.47
CA LEU A 280 21.07 -13.13 23.65
C LEU A 280 20.26 -14.15 24.45
N GLU A 281 20.86 -14.84 25.42
CA GLU A 281 20.18 -15.84 26.25
C GLU A 281 18.94 -15.29 26.99
N PRO A 282 18.96 -14.08 27.59
CA PRO A 282 17.77 -13.51 28.23
C PRO A 282 16.59 -13.31 27.28
N LEU A 283 16.81 -13.16 25.96
CA LEU A 283 15.72 -12.99 24.99
C LEU A 283 14.80 -14.22 24.91
N LEU A 284 15.31 -15.40 25.30
CA LEU A 284 14.52 -16.62 25.37
C LEU A 284 13.42 -16.56 26.45
N SER A 285 13.50 -15.63 27.42
CA SER A 285 12.48 -15.49 28.46
C SER A 285 11.13 -14.99 27.94
N ALA A 286 11.10 -14.46 26.70
CA ALA A 286 9.85 -14.13 26.02
C ALA A 286 9.03 -15.39 25.66
N LEU A 287 9.66 -16.56 25.63
CA LEU A 287 9.00 -17.82 25.38
C LEU A 287 8.38 -18.37 26.66
N HIS A 288 7.12 -18.78 26.57
CA HIS A 288 6.42 -19.44 27.66
C HIS A 288 6.71 -20.94 27.58
N LEU A 289 7.65 -21.41 28.40
CA LEU A 289 7.98 -22.84 28.49
C LEU A 289 6.85 -23.62 29.19
N ASN A 290 6.61 -24.84 28.74
CA ASN A 290 5.52 -25.73 29.14
C ASN A 290 4.12 -25.17 28.86
N ASP A 291 4.01 -24.34 27.82
CA ASP A 291 2.75 -23.83 27.28
C ASP A 291 2.64 -24.20 25.79
N THR A 292 1.46 -24.05 25.22
CA THR A 292 1.18 -24.38 23.82
C THR A 292 2.10 -23.58 22.89
N PHE A 293 2.72 -24.30 21.95
CA PHE A 293 3.62 -23.68 20.98
C PHE A 293 2.92 -22.59 20.15
N ARG A 294 3.60 -21.46 19.96
CA ARG A 294 3.17 -20.40 19.05
C ARG A 294 4.31 -19.97 18.15
N ARG A 295 4.10 -20.04 16.83
CA ARG A 295 5.10 -19.58 15.86
C ARG A 295 5.40 -18.08 15.97
N SER A 296 4.41 -17.27 16.34
CA SER A 296 4.59 -15.84 16.62
C SER A 296 5.68 -15.58 17.66
N ASP A 297 5.65 -16.32 18.78
CA ASP A 297 6.57 -16.12 19.89
C ASP A 297 8.01 -16.50 19.47
N ILE A 298 8.16 -17.52 18.61
CA ILE A 298 9.45 -17.89 18.01
C ILE A 298 9.95 -16.79 17.07
N ALA A 299 9.09 -16.27 16.19
CA ALA A 299 9.46 -15.21 15.26
C ALA A 299 9.86 -13.92 15.99
N ASP A 300 9.19 -13.57 17.09
CA ASP A 300 9.55 -12.44 17.93
C ASP A 300 10.95 -12.58 18.53
N VAL A 301 11.29 -13.78 19.01
CA VAL A 301 12.65 -14.08 19.51
C VAL A 301 13.69 -14.08 18.38
N GLU A 302 13.40 -14.66 17.21
CA GLU A 302 14.29 -14.60 16.04
C GLU A 302 14.61 -13.14 15.67
N ASN A 303 13.57 -12.31 15.63
CA ASN A 303 13.69 -10.89 15.32
C ASN A 303 14.45 -10.13 16.41
N ALA A 304 14.24 -10.46 17.68
CA ALA A 304 14.98 -9.87 18.80
C ALA A 304 16.47 -10.26 18.80
N ILE A 305 16.80 -11.50 18.43
CA ILE A 305 18.20 -11.93 18.27
C ILE A 305 18.86 -11.17 17.11
N LYS A 306 18.18 -11.12 15.94
CA LYS A 306 18.65 -10.34 14.78
C LYS A 306 18.83 -8.86 15.14
N ALA A 307 17.90 -8.31 15.91
CA ALA A 307 17.96 -6.93 16.42
C ALA A 307 19.26 -6.66 17.16
N LYS A 308 19.52 -7.50 18.17
CA LYS A 308 20.65 -7.33 19.07
C LYS A 308 21.99 -7.50 18.35
N LEU A 309 22.06 -8.43 17.40
CA LEU A 309 23.23 -8.59 16.53
C LEU A 309 23.40 -7.39 15.60
N GLY A 310 22.31 -6.88 15.03
CA GLY A 310 22.30 -5.69 14.18
C GLY A 310 22.83 -4.43 14.90
N GLU A 311 22.52 -4.26 16.19
CA GLU A 311 23.08 -3.16 17.02
C GLU A 311 24.62 -3.16 17.06
N ARG A 312 25.26 -4.32 16.86
CA ARG A 312 26.72 -4.46 16.83
C ARG A 312 27.33 -4.54 15.43
N GLY A 313 26.56 -4.21 14.39
CA GLY A 313 27.01 -4.15 13.00
C GLY A 313 26.85 -5.45 12.21
N TYR A 314 26.27 -6.49 12.81
CA TYR A 314 26.01 -7.78 12.15
C TYR A 314 24.68 -7.75 11.39
N GLY A 315 24.50 -6.81 10.46
CA GLY A 315 23.18 -6.62 9.84
C GLY A 315 22.78 -7.70 8.83
N ASN A 316 23.69 -8.58 8.41
CA ASN A 316 23.38 -9.79 7.62
C ASN A 316 23.25 -11.06 8.50
N ALA A 317 23.04 -10.90 9.81
CA ALA A 317 22.87 -12.03 10.71
C ALA A 317 21.67 -12.89 10.30
N THR A 318 21.88 -14.20 10.21
CA THR A 318 20.82 -15.18 9.99
C THR A 318 20.52 -15.89 11.31
N VAL A 319 19.22 -16.05 11.59
CA VAL A 319 18.73 -16.78 12.74
C VAL A 319 17.69 -17.75 12.21
N ASN A 320 17.99 -19.04 12.32
CA ASN A 320 17.12 -20.12 11.87
C ASN A 320 16.62 -20.89 13.09
N SER A 321 15.31 -20.97 13.30
CA SER A 321 14.75 -21.88 14.30
C SER A 321 14.61 -23.29 13.72
N VAL A 322 15.20 -24.26 14.41
CA VAL A 322 15.09 -25.67 14.10
C VAL A 322 14.27 -26.34 15.20
N PRO A 323 13.03 -26.79 14.92
CA PRO A 323 12.25 -27.56 15.86
C PRO A 323 12.75 -29.00 15.96
N ASP A 324 12.82 -29.50 17.18
CA ASP A 324 13.07 -30.90 17.53
C ASP A 324 11.80 -31.46 18.17
N PHE A 325 11.16 -32.41 17.49
CA PHE A 325 9.83 -32.91 17.83
C PHE A 325 9.92 -34.19 18.66
N ASP A 326 9.21 -34.20 19.78
CA ASP A 326 8.96 -35.39 20.58
C ASP A 326 7.47 -35.76 20.45
N ASP A 327 7.18 -36.57 19.43
CA ASP A 327 5.81 -36.99 19.09
C ASP A 327 5.19 -37.88 20.18
N ALA A 328 6.01 -38.58 20.97
CA ALA A 328 5.54 -39.45 22.05
C ALA A 328 4.98 -38.63 23.23
N ASN A 329 5.68 -37.55 23.59
CA ASN A 329 5.26 -36.66 24.67
C ASN A 329 4.42 -35.47 24.19
N LYS A 330 4.20 -35.31 22.88
CA LYS A 330 3.55 -34.15 22.26
C LYS A 330 4.22 -32.83 22.67
N THR A 331 5.55 -32.83 22.73
CA THR A 331 6.34 -31.64 23.06
C THR A 331 7.35 -31.33 21.97
N LEU A 332 7.81 -30.08 21.90
CA LEU A 332 8.87 -29.69 20.99
C LEU A 332 9.91 -28.83 21.68
N ALA A 333 11.16 -28.96 21.24
CA ALA A 333 12.25 -28.08 21.62
C ALA A 333 12.66 -27.21 20.42
N ILE A 334 12.93 -25.93 20.65
CA ILE A 334 13.41 -25.03 19.59
C ILE A 334 14.90 -24.75 19.78
N THR A 335 15.68 -24.98 18.73
CA THR A 335 17.08 -24.57 18.67
C THR A 335 17.23 -23.41 17.68
N PHE A 336 17.61 -22.24 18.17
CA PHE A 336 17.93 -21.09 17.32
C PHE A 336 19.40 -21.18 16.89
N VAL A 337 19.62 -21.43 15.61
CA VAL A 337 20.95 -21.47 15.00
C VAL A 337 21.27 -20.07 14.49
N VAL A 338 22.27 -19.44 15.11
CA VAL A 338 22.67 -18.06 14.84
C VAL A 338 24.00 -18.04 14.08
N ASP A 339 23.99 -17.38 12.93
CA ASP A 339 25.19 -16.96 12.23
C ASP A 339 25.19 -15.43 12.06
N PRO A 340 26.07 -14.71 12.77
CA PRO A 340 26.13 -13.26 12.74
C PRO A 340 26.70 -12.74 11.42
N GLY A 341 27.37 -13.58 10.64
CA GLY A 341 28.06 -13.16 9.43
C GLY A 341 29.15 -12.12 9.70
N ARG A 342 29.38 -11.25 8.72
CA ARG A 342 30.40 -10.21 8.77
C ARG A 342 29.82 -8.90 9.28
N ARG A 343 30.65 -8.10 9.95
CA ARG A 343 30.29 -6.73 10.31
C ARG A 343 30.41 -5.85 9.08
N LEU A 344 29.39 -5.04 8.83
CA LEU A 344 29.36 -4.09 7.72
C LEU A 344 29.33 -2.66 8.26
N THR A 345 29.92 -1.75 7.51
CA THR A 345 29.90 -0.30 7.78
C THR A 345 29.17 0.41 6.65
N VAL A 346 28.29 1.35 7.00
CA VAL A 346 27.57 2.15 6.02
C VAL A 346 28.47 3.30 5.60
N ARG A 347 28.86 3.34 4.33
CA ARG A 347 29.65 4.44 3.78
C ARG A 347 28.77 5.66 3.53
N GLN A 348 27.66 5.49 2.82
CA GLN A 348 26.69 6.55 2.55
C GLN A 348 25.27 5.99 2.35
N LEU A 349 24.28 6.87 2.52
CA LEU A 349 22.88 6.65 2.18
C LEU A 349 22.59 7.35 0.85
N ARG A 350 22.06 6.59 -0.11
CA ARG A 350 21.68 7.09 -1.44
C ARG A 350 20.18 7.00 -1.62
N PHE A 351 19.60 8.01 -2.24
CA PHE A 351 18.18 8.06 -2.58
C PHE A 351 18.01 8.06 -4.10
N GLU A 352 17.07 7.28 -4.60
CA GLU A 352 16.76 7.15 -6.03
C GLU A 352 15.26 7.32 -6.25
N GLY A 353 14.87 8.10 -7.26
CA GLY A 353 13.46 8.29 -7.63
C GLY A 353 12.74 9.45 -6.94
N ASN A 354 13.43 10.18 -6.05
CA ASN A 354 12.97 11.46 -5.50
C ASN A 354 13.24 12.60 -6.50
N THR A 355 12.26 12.90 -7.34
CA THR A 355 12.36 13.95 -8.37
C THR A 355 11.72 15.27 -7.94
N VAL A 356 10.70 15.21 -7.10
CA VAL A 356 9.99 16.36 -6.52
C VAL A 356 10.47 16.63 -5.10
N SER A 357 10.67 15.58 -4.31
CA SER A 357 11.07 15.64 -2.90
C SER A 357 12.57 15.88 -2.79
N ALA A 358 12.96 16.86 -1.96
CA ALA A 358 14.36 17.11 -1.68
C ALA A 358 15.01 15.91 -0.97
N ASP A 359 16.29 15.65 -1.27
CA ASP A 359 17.08 14.59 -0.60
C ASP A 359 17.05 14.73 0.92
N SER A 360 17.12 15.97 1.43
CA SER A 360 17.02 16.29 2.86
C SER A 360 15.72 15.79 3.49
N THR A 361 14.61 15.84 2.75
CA THR A 361 13.29 15.38 3.21
C THR A 361 13.26 13.88 3.47
N LEU A 362 14.02 13.10 2.69
CA LEU A 362 14.16 11.67 2.89
C LEU A 362 15.22 11.35 3.94
N ARG A 363 16.35 12.07 3.88
CA ARG A 363 17.51 11.87 4.76
C ARG A 363 17.19 12.13 6.23
N GLN A 364 16.33 13.10 6.54
CA GLN A 364 15.88 13.38 7.92
C GLN A 364 15.05 12.24 8.55
N GLU A 365 14.48 11.35 7.74
CA GLU A 365 13.76 10.17 8.25
C GLU A 365 14.70 9.01 8.62
N MET A 366 15.98 9.10 8.26
CA MET A 366 16.93 8.02 8.45
C MET A 366 17.41 7.93 9.89
N ARG A 367 17.35 6.72 10.44
CA ARG A 367 17.94 6.40 11.75
C ARG A 367 19.34 5.79 11.63
N GLN A 368 19.60 5.09 10.53
CA GLN A 368 20.95 4.67 10.18
C GLN A 368 21.78 5.91 9.84
N GLN A 369 22.99 6.02 10.40
CA GLN A 369 23.91 7.11 10.08
C GLN A 369 25.01 6.64 9.12
N GLU A 370 25.44 7.54 8.25
CA GLU A 370 26.63 7.36 7.40
C GLU A 370 27.89 7.30 8.27
N GLY A 371 28.86 6.48 7.88
CA GLY A 371 30.11 6.26 8.64
C GLY A 371 29.96 5.41 9.90
N THR A 372 28.79 4.81 10.14
CA THR A 372 28.53 3.95 11.31
C THR A 372 28.32 2.49 10.91
N TRP A 373 28.31 1.59 11.89
CA TRP A 373 28.00 0.18 11.65
C TRP A 373 26.61 0.02 11.02
N TYR A 374 26.51 -0.89 10.06
CA TYR A 374 25.24 -1.22 9.42
C TYR A 374 24.33 -1.95 10.40
N ASN A 375 23.17 -1.35 10.66
CA ASN A 375 22.11 -1.94 11.45
C ASN A 375 20.86 -2.09 10.57
N SER A 376 20.53 -3.34 10.24
CA SER A 376 19.38 -3.68 9.39
C SER A 376 18.06 -3.16 9.96
N GLN A 377 17.93 -3.06 11.29
CA GLN A 377 16.73 -2.51 11.91
C GLN A 377 16.63 -1.00 11.75
N LEU A 378 17.73 -0.26 11.85
CA LEU A 378 17.71 1.18 11.63
C LEU A 378 17.41 1.51 10.16
N VAL A 379 17.90 0.66 9.25
CA VAL A 379 17.62 0.77 7.82
C VAL A 379 16.16 0.47 7.50
N GLU A 380 15.61 -0.60 8.06
CA GLU A 380 14.19 -0.94 7.92
C GLU A 380 13.29 0.10 8.60
N LEU A 381 13.69 0.62 9.76
CA LEU A 381 13.00 1.71 10.43
C LEU A 381 12.99 2.98 9.58
N GLY A 382 14.10 3.30 8.90
CA GLY A 382 14.14 4.38 7.91
C GLY A 382 13.12 4.19 6.79
N LYS A 383 13.00 2.96 6.25
CA LYS A 383 11.99 2.62 5.25
C LYS A 383 10.56 2.77 5.79
N ILE A 384 10.27 2.21 6.97
CA ILE A 384 8.96 2.33 7.63
C ILE A 384 8.58 3.79 7.88
N ARG A 385 9.56 4.63 8.27
CA ARG A 385 9.35 6.07 8.46
C ARG A 385 9.06 6.78 7.15
N LEU A 386 9.80 6.49 6.08
CA LEU A 386 9.52 6.98 4.74
C LEU A 386 8.11 6.56 4.26
N ASP A 387 7.72 5.30 4.45
CA ASP A 387 6.36 4.83 4.14
C ASP A 387 5.29 5.60 4.94
N ARG A 388 5.57 5.87 6.22
CA ARG A 388 4.66 6.61 7.12
C ARG A 388 4.47 8.07 6.70
N THR A 389 5.41 8.67 5.97
CA THR A 389 5.21 10.04 5.43
C THR A 389 4.04 10.11 4.45
N GLY A 390 3.74 9.01 3.75
CA GLY A 390 2.74 8.99 2.69
C GLY A 390 3.15 9.78 1.44
N PHE A 391 4.44 10.11 1.25
CA PHE A 391 4.95 10.81 0.07
C PHE A 391 5.23 9.89 -1.12
N PHE A 392 5.29 8.58 -0.88
CA PHE A 392 5.71 7.58 -1.85
C PHE A 392 4.65 6.48 -2.00
N GLU A 393 4.52 5.92 -3.20
CA GLU A 393 3.72 4.70 -3.46
C GLU A 393 4.46 3.45 -3.00
N THR A 394 5.77 3.41 -3.25
CA THR A 394 6.65 2.30 -2.88
C THR A 394 7.97 2.84 -2.34
N VAL A 395 8.46 2.22 -1.27
CA VAL A 395 9.79 2.45 -0.72
C VAL A 395 10.50 1.10 -0.61
N GLU A 396 11.57 0.94 -1.38
CA GLU A 396 12.43 -0.23 -1.35
C GLU A 396 13.80 0.17 -0.82
N ASN A 397 14.40 -0.68 0.02
CA ASN A 397 15.79 -0.55 0.40
C ASN A 397 16.58 -1.70 -0.24
N ARG A 398 17.83 -1.41 -0.60
CA ARG A 398 18.82 -2.42 -1.00
C ARG A 398 20.19 -2.00 -0.51
N ILE A 399 21.08 -2.98 -0.43
CA ILE A 399 22.47 -2.78 -0.02
C ILE A 399 23.33 -3.03 -1.25
N ASP A 400 24.08 -2.02 -1.67
CA ASP A 400 25.01 -2.12 -2.79
C ASP A 400 26.44 -2.25 -2.22
N PRO A 401 27.12 -3.41 -2.42
CA PRO A 401 28.50 -3.59 -1.96
C PRO A 401 29.47 -2.72 -2.77
N ILE A 402 30.54 -2.25 -2.12
CA ILE A 402 31.55 -1.41 -2.77
C ILE A 402 32.65 -2.25 -3.41
N ASN A 403 32.88 -2.04 -4.70
CA ASN A 403 34.00 -2.65 -5.40
C ASN A 403 35.34 -2.24 -4.75
N GLY A 404 36.08 -3.21 -4.21
CA GLY A 404 37.38 -2.99 -3.57
C GLY A 404 37.35 -2.86 -2.05
N SER A 405 36.18 -2.87 -1.42
CA SER A 405 36.02 -2.98 0.04
C SER A 405 35.12 -4.15 0.39
N ASN A 406 35.57 -4.98 1.34
CA ASN A 406 34.83 -6.18 1.74
C ASN A 406 33.85 -5.94 2.88
N ASP A 407 33.95 -4.79 3.57
CA ASP A 407 33.23 -4.49 4.81
C ASP A 407 32.43 -3.18 4.71
N GLU A 408 32.46 -2.49 3.58
CA GLU A 408 31.70 -1.25 3.34
C GLU A 408 30.57 -1.46 2.35
N VAL A 409 29.42 -0.84 2.67
CA VAL A 409 28.23 -0.89 1.83
C VAL A 409 27.57 0.48 1.71
N ASP A 410 26.96 0.72 0.56
CA ASP A 410 26.00 1.82 0.38
C ASP A 410 24.59 1.30 0.62
N VAL A 411 23.79 2.03 1.39
CA VAL A 411 22.37 1.72 1.56
C VAL A 411 21.59 2.60 0.60
N VAL A 412 20.87 1.98 -0.33
CA VAL A 412 20.10 2.68 -1.35
C VAL A 412 18.61 2.56 -1.05
N TYR A 413 17.95 3.70 -0.91
CA TYR A 413 16.50 3.81 -0.80
C TYR A 413 15.94 4.23 -2.16
N LYS A 414 15.25 3.30 -2.82
CA LYS A 414 14.56 3.55 -4.08
C LYS A 414 13.10 3.84 -3.79
N VAL A 415 12.66 5.05 -4.14
CA VAL A 415 11.31 5.53 -3.90
C VAL A 415 10.57 5.76 -5.22
N LYS A 416 9.26 5.54 -5.20
CA LYS A 416 8.35 5.98 -6.26
C LYS A 416 7.44 7.06 -5.70
N GLU A 417 7.63 8.30 -6.12
CA GLU A 417 6.83 9.43 -5.62
C GLU A 417 5.36 9.31 -6.02
N ARG A 418 4.48 9.74 -5.11
CA ARG A 418 3.04 9.78 -5.32
C ARG A 418 2.52 11.21 -5.26
N ASN A 419 1.32 11.44 -5.79
CA ASN A 419 0.65 12.71 -5.55
C ASN A 419 0.21 12.81 -4.07
N THR A 420 0.74 13.80 -3.37
CA THR A 420 0.47 14.06 -1.95
C THR A 420 -0.69 15.04 -1.71
N GLY A 421 -1.24 15.60 -2.79
CA GLY A 421 -2.43 16.44 -2.73
C GLY A 421 -3.70 15.62 -2.48
N SER A 422 -4.53 16.09 -1.57
CA SER A 422 -5.84 15.50 -1.27
C SER A 422 -6.93 16.55 -1.18
N ILE A 423 -8.09 16.19 -1.72
CA ILE A 423 -9.33 16.96 -1.61
C ILE A 423 -10.32 16.05 -0.90
N ASN A 424 -10.74 16.44 0.30
CA ASN A 424 -11.72 15.69 1.08
C ASN A 424 -13.01 16.47 1.13
N PHE A 425 -14.12 15.79 0.87
CA PHE A 425 -15.47 16.29 1.08
C PHE A 425 -16.23 15.23 1.87
N GLY A 426 -16.93 15.65 2.92
CA GLY A 426 -17.68 14.75 3.78
C GLY A 426 -18.98 15.38 4.24
N ILE A 427 -20.00 14.53 4.37
CA ILE A 427 -21.28 14.88 4.96
C ILE A 427 -21.51 13.89 6.10
N GLY A 428 -21.77 14.40 7.30
CA GLY A 428 -22.08 13.60 8.49
C GLY A 428 -23.37 14.05 9.13
N TYR A 429 -24.09 13.13 9.77
CA TYR A 429 -25.25 13.45 10.60
C TYR A 429 -24.99 12.99 12.03
N GLY A 430 -25.18 13.89 12.99
CA GLY A 430 -25.00 13.61 14.40
C GLY A 430 -26.13 14.23 15.21
N THR A 431 -26.53 13.55 16.29
CA THR A 431 -27.57 14.05 17.21
C THR A 431 -27.21 15.40 17.85
N GLU A 432 -25.92 15.72 17.95
CA GLU A 432 -25.40 16.91 18.62
C GLU A 432 -25.05 18.06 17.67
N SER A 433 -24.90 17.79 16.37
CA SER A 433 -24.45 18.76 15.37
C SER A 433 -25.39 18.90 14.19
N GLY A 434 -26.44 18.07 14.12
CA GLY A 434 -27.28 17.91 12.96
C GLY A 434 -26.49 17.47 11.74
N ILE A 435 -26.82 18.05 10.58
CA ILE A 435 -26.07 17.79 9.34
C ILE A 435 -24.80 18.64 9.35
N SER A 436 -23.67 17.98 9.17
CA SER A 436 -22.34 18.57 9.10
C SER A 436 -21.75 18.36 7.71
N TYR A 437 -21.26 19.45 7.11
CA TYR A 437 -20.54 19.48 5.85
C TYR A 437 -19.10 19.82 6.15
N GLN A 438 -18.17 19.06 5.60
CA GLN A 438 -16.74 19.27 5.77
C GLN A 438 -16.07 19.22 4.40
N ALA A 439 -15.21 20.20 4.12
CA ALA A 439 -14.44 20.28 2.90
C ALA A 439 -13.02 20.70 3.24
N SER A 440 -12.02 20.01 2.72
CA SER A 440 -10.63 20.37 2.95
C SER A 440 -9.78 20.08 1.73
N VAL A 441 -8.82 20.97 1.46
CA VAL A 441 -7.73 20.75 0.51
C VAL A 441 -6.44 20.71 1.31
N LYS A 442 -5.66 19.65 1.15
CA LYS A 442 -4.38 19.47 1.84
C LYS A 442 -3.31 19.06 0.84
N GLN A 443 -2.18 19.76 0.89
CA GLN A 443 -0.97 19.39 0.18
C GLN A 443 0.08 19.00 1.21
N ASP A 444 0.30 17.69 1.34
CA ASP A 444 1.47 17.18 2.06
C ASP A 444 2.73 17.32 1.17
N ASN A 445 3.92 17.39 1.77
CA ASN A 445 5.19 17.60 1.04
C ASN A 445 5.15 18.79 0.06
N PHE A 446 4.62 19.92 0.52
CA PHE A 446 4.49 21.15 -0.26
C PHE A 446 5.86 21.57 -0.81
N LEU A 447 5.96 21.71 -2.14
CA LEU A 447 7.19 22.02 -2.86
C LEU A 447 8.37 21.07 -2.59
N GLY A 448 8.10 19.84 -2.13
CA GLY A 448 9.15 18.84 -1.88
C GLY A 448 9.91 19.02 -0.55
N THR A 449 9.49 19.94 0.33
CA THR A 449 10.20 20.25 1.58
C THR A 449 9.82 19.37 2.76
N GLY A 450 8.82 18.50 2.62
CA GLY A 450 8.20 17.77 3.72
C GLY A 450 7.13 18.56 4.49
N ALA A 451 7.01 19.87 4.27
CA ALA A 451 5.99 20.69 4.91
C ALA A 451 4.58 20.34 4.42
N ALA A 452 3.58 20.56 5.26
CA ALA A 452 2.17 20.40 4.91
C ALA A 452 1.45 21.75 4.91
N VAL A 453 0.63 21.99 3.89
CA VAL A 453 -0.30 23.14 3.81
C VAL A 453 -1.71 22.59 3.72
N SER A 454 -2.64 23.16 4.48
CA SER A 454 -4.04 22.72 4.46
C SER A 454 -5.00 23.89 4.59
N ILE A 455 -6.11 23.82 3.87
CA ILE A 455 -7.29 24.65 4.07
C ILE A 455 -8.45 23.71 4.37
N ALA A 456 -9.10 23.87 5.51
CA ALA A 456 -10.23 23.06 5.92
C ALA A 456 -11.39 23.96 6.34
N GLY A 457 -12.60 23.57 5.98
CA GLY A 457 -13.84 24.22 6.37
C GLY A 457 -14.85 23.21 6.87
N THR A 458 -15.62 23.56 7.90
CA THR A 458 -16.73 22.75 8.40
C THR A 458 -17.93 23.64 8.65
N LYS A 459 -19.12 23.18 8.29
CA LYS A 459 -20.40 23.85 8.54
C LYS A 459 -21.39 22.86 9.12
N ASN A 460 -22.01 23.19 10.23
CA ASN A 460 -23.07 22.41 10.86
C ASN A 460 -24.24 23.31 11.28
N ASP A 461 -25.22 22.76 11.99
CA ASP A 461 -26.43 23.49 12.39
C ASP A 461 -26.14 24.67 13.34
N TYR A 462 -25.01 24.62 14.06
CA TYR A 462 -24.63 25.60 15.07
C TYR A 462 -23.51 26.54 14.62
N GLY A 463 -22.83 26.30 13.51
CA GLY A 463 -21.74 27.16 13.11
C GLY A 463 -20.94 26.75 11.89
N THR A 464 -20.04 27.66 11.51
CA THR A 464 -19.07 27.49 10.43
C THR A 464 -17.67 27.73 10.98
N SER A 465 -16.72 26.84 10.67
CA SER A 465 -15.30 27.04 10.93
C SER A 465 -14.50 26.94 9.64
N VAL A 466 -13.47 27.76 9.51
CA VAL A 466 -12.51 27.74 8.41
C VAL A 466 -11.11 27.86 9.00
N ASN A 467 -10.19 27.05 8.50
CA ASN A 467 -8.86 26.93 9.05
C ASN A 467 -7.81 26.82 7.94
N LEU A 468 -6.77 27.65 8.01
CA LEU A 468 -5.58 27.58 7.18
C LEU A 468 -4.40 27.16 8.06
N GLY A 469 -3.87 25.98 7.79
CA GLY A 469 -2.75 25.39 8.52
C GLY A 469 -1.49 25.25 7.66
N TYR A 470 -0.35 25.50 8.28
CA TYR A 470 0.99 25.17 7.79
C TYR A 470 1.71 24.34 8.85
N THR A 471 2.45 23.31 8.46
CA THR A 471 3.23 22.50 9.41
C THR A 471 4.53 22.09 8.76
N GLU A 472 5.64 22.49 9.37
CA GLU A 472 6.99 22.03 9.03
C GLU A 472 7.41 20.96 10.05
N PRO A 473 7.41 19.66 9.69
CA PRO A 473 7.73 18.58 10.63
C PRO A 473 9.17 18.62 11.15
N TYR A 474 10.12 19.18 10.39
CA TYR A 474 11.53 19.25 10.75
C TYR A 474 12.06 20.68 10.71
N PHE A 475 11.51 21.54 11.57
CA PHE A 475 12.03 22.90 11.76
C PHE A 475 13.46 22.90 12.33
N THR A 476 13.83 21.83 13.05
CA THR A 476 15.21 21.56 13.46
C THR A 476 15.62 20.14 13.05
N LYS A 477 16.94 19.88 13.00
CA LYS A 477 17.50 18.58 12.65
C LYS A 477 17.02 17.43 13.54
N ASP A 478 16.65 17.72 14.79
CA ASP A 478 16.20 16.72 15.77
C ASP A 478 14.69 16.39 15.65
N GLY A 479 13.99 16.96 14.66
CA GLY A 479 12.57 16.70 14.41
C GLY A 479 11.61 17.58 15.20
N VAL A 480 12.08 18.71 15.74
CA VAL A 480 11.17 19.72 16.29
C VAL A 480 10.28 20.23 15.16
N SER A 481 8.97 20.13 15.32
CA SER A 481 7.99 20.60 14.34
C SER A 481 7.54 22.02 14.62
N LEU A 482 7.31 22.80 13.57
CA LEU A 482 6.73 24.14 13.63
C LEU A 482 5.36 24.12 12.95
N GLY A 483 4.30 24.29 13.73
CA GLY A 483 2.93 24.44 13.27
C GLY A 483 2.49 25.89 13.30
N GLY A 484 1.86 26.36 12.23
CA GLY A 484 1.21 27.66 12.14
C GLY A 484 -0.24 27.47 11.71
N ASN A 485 -1.17 28.18 12.34
CA ASN A 485 -2.57 28.04 12.06
C ASN A 485 -3.30 29.38 12.11
N VAL A 486 -4.18 29.66 11.16
CA VAL A 486 -5.06 30.82 11.14
C VAL A 486 -6.49 30.33 10.98
N PHE A 487 -7.37 30.70 11.90
CA PHE A 487 -8.73 30.17 11.96
C PHE A 487 -9.77 31.27 12.06
N PHE A 488 -10.96 30.98 11.53
CA PHE A 488 -12.18 31.73 11.67
C PHE A 488 -13.29 30.77 12.11
N GLU A 489 -14.06 31.16 13.11
CA GLU A 489 -15.19 30.38 13.63
C GLU A 489 -16.38 31.32 13.85
N ASN A 490 -17.55 30.92 13.36
CA ASN A 490 -18.81 31.56 13.69
C ASN A 490 -19.74 30.53 14.29
N TYR A 491 -20.10 30.72 15.55
CA TYR A 491 -20.92 29.84 16.36
C TYR A 491 -22.19 30.55 16.82
N ASP A 492 -23.33 29.89 16.70
CA ASP A 492 -24.66 30.37 17.05
C ASP A 492 -25.50 29.20 17.59
N ASN A 493 -25.66 29.15 18.91
CA ASN A 493 -26.46 28.12 19.57
C ASN A 493 -27.89 28.57 19.89
N SER A 494 -28.41 29.59 19.21
CA SER A 494 -29.77 30.09 19.44
C SER A 494 -30.88 29.05 19.23
N LYS A 495 -30.60 27.99 18.46
CA LYS A 495 -31.50 26.85 18.21
C LYS A 495 -31.29 25.67 19.18
N SER A 496 -30.42 25.82 20.18
CA SER A 496 -30.11 24.77 21.15
C SER A 496 -31.05 24.86 22.36
N ASP A 497 -31.76 23.78 22.66
CA ASP A 497 -32.65 23.73 23.83
C ASP A 497 -31.92 23.31 25.12
N THR A 498 -30.68 22.82 25.01
CA THR A 498 -29.91 22.28 26.14
C THR A 498 -28.86 23.23 26.71
N SER A 499 -28.74 24.45 26.18
CA SER A 499 -27.69 25.40 26.57
C SER A 499 -28.14 26.83 26.39
N SER A 500 -27.72 27.73 27.29
CA SER A 500 -28.07 29.15 27.19
C SER A 500 -27.51 29.78 25.91
N ASN A 501 -28.35 30.56 25.22
CA ASN A 501 -28.03 31.16 23.94
C ASN A 501 -26.85 32.14 24.00
N TYR A 502 -26.02 32.16 22.95
CA TYR A 502 -25.05 33.18 22.62
C TYR A 502 -24.58 32.99 21.17
N LYS A 503 -24.15 34.09 20.54
CA LYS A 503 -23.48 34.07 19.25
C LYS A 503 -22.04 34.52 19.41
N ARG A 504 -21.10 33.77 18.85
CA ARG A 504 -19.66 34.03 18.91
C ARG A 504 -19.06 34.03 17.51
N THR A 505 -18.37 35.11 17.16
CA THR A 505 -17.48 35.15 16.00
C THR A 505 -16.06 35.26 16.51
N THR A 506 -15.23 34.31 16.14
CA THR A 506 -13.84 34.19 16.57
C THR A 506 -12.95 34.19 15.34
N TYR A 507 -11.85 34.92 15.39
CA TYR A 507 -10.73 34.69 14.48
C TYR A 507 -9.45 34.75 15.28
N GLY A 508 -8.46 33.99 14.84
CA GLY A 508 -7.23 33.88 15.58
C GLY A 508 -6.12 33.24 14.78
N SER A 509 -4.95 33.23 15.40
CA SER A 509 -3.77 32.58 14.89
C SER A 509 -3.03 31.88 16.02
N ASN A 510 -2.42 30.74 15.73
CA ASN A 510 -1.64 30.01 16.71
C ASN A 510 -0.35 29.49 16.05
N VAL A 511 0.76 29.63 16.77
CA VAL A 511 2.06 29.06 16.40
C VAL A 511 2.45 28.07 17.48
N THR A 512 2.79 26.85 17.09
CA THR A 512 3.14 25.75 18.01
C THR A 512 4.48 25.14 17.62
N LEU A 513 5.34 24.89 18.60
CA LEU A 513 6.52 24.04 18.48
C LEU A 513 6.23 22.68 19.12
N GLY A 514 6.45 21.60 18.39
CA GLY A 514 6.33 20.22 18.86
C GLY A 514 7.71 19.59 19.03
N PHE A 515 7.99 19.02 20.20
CA PHE A 515 9.26 18.39 20.54
C PHE A 515 9.06 16.87 20.63
N PRO A 516 9.52 16.08 19.65
CA PRO A 516 9.54 14.63 19.78
C PRO A 516 10.63 14.24 20.77
N VAL A 517 10.28 13.43 21.78
CA VAL A 517 11.26 12.91 22.75
C VAL A 517 11.64 11.49 22.36
N ASN A 518 10.64 10.69 21.99
CA ASN A 518 10.79 9.35 21.45
C ASN A 518 9.55 9.00 20.61
N GLU A 519 9.46 7.77 20.13
CA GLU A 519 8.37 7.32 19.25
C GLU A 519 6.97 7.38 19.90
N ASN A 520 6.90 7.46 21.23
CA ASN A 520 5.63 7.45 21.98
C ASN A 520 5.35 8.76 22.72
N ASN A 521 6.34 9.63 22.90
CA ASN A 521 6.26 10.84 23.73
C ASN A 521 6.58 12.10 22.94
N SER A 522 5.73 13.11 23.06
CA SER A 522 6.01 14.45 22.55
C SER A 522 5.53 15.53 23.51
N TYR A 523 6.26 16.65 23.54
CA TYR A 523 5.82 17.87 24.19
C TYR A 523 5.44 18.90 23.13
N TYR A 524 4.60 19.86 23.49
CA TYR A 524 4.38 21.04 22.66
C TYR A 524 4.31 22.29 23.51
N VAL A 525 4.70 23.41 22.90
CA VAL A 525 4.46 24.76 23.42
C VAL A 525 3.93 25.61 22.29
N GLY A 526 3.06 26.57 22.57
CA GLY A 526 2.49 27.41 21.54
C GLY A 526 2.07 28.78 22.04
N LEU A 527 1.98 29.71 21.09
CA LEU A 527 1.48 31.06 21.31
C LEU A 527 0.26 31.29 20.41
N GLY A 528 -0.85 31.65 21.04
CA GLY A 528 -2.11 31.94 20.41
C GLY A 528 -2.46 33.42 20.50
N HIS A 529 -3.15 33.92 19.48
CA HIS A 529 -3.89 35.18 19.50
C HIS A 529 -5.32 34.89 19.05
N THR A 530 -6.30 35.34 19.82
CA THR A 530 -7.71 35.12 19.56
C THR A 530 -8.49 36.40 19.78
N TYR A 531 -9.18 36.87 18.75
CA TYR A 531 -10.23 37.88 18.88
C TYR A 531 -11.59 37.21 18.96
N ASN A 532 -12.37 37.55 19.98
CA ASN A 532 -13.75 37.10 20.11
C ASN A 532 -14.71 38.29 20.05
N LYS A 533 -15.77 38.16 19.25
CA LYS A 533 -16.95 39.02 19.29
C LYS A 533 -18.16 38.19 19.68
N ILE A 534 -18.73 38.49 20.83
CA ILE A 534 -19.87 37.77 21.39
C ILE A 534 -21.07 38.70 21.48
N SER A 535 -22.25 38.18 21.16
CA SER A 535 -23.51 38.91 21.13
C SER A 535 -24.68 37.95 21.37
N ASN A 536 -25.91 38.48 21.45
CA ASN A 536 -27.15 37.70 21.55
C ASN A 536 -27.14 36.66 22.68
N PHE A 537 -26.64 37.06 23.85
CA PHE A 537 -26.61 36.22 25.05
C PHE A 537 -27.59 36.77 26.09
N ALA A 538 -28.35 35.89 26.74
CA ALA A 538 -29.14 36.27 27.91
C ALA A 538 -28.25 36.47 29.15
N LEU A 539 -28.63 37.41 30.01
CA LEU A 539 -27.85 37.88 31.16
C LEU A 539 -28.22 37.08 32.41
N GLU A 540 -27.76 35.83 32.48
CA GLU A 540 -27.91 34.97 33.67
C GLU A 540 -26.82 35.25 34.71
N TYR A 541 -27.03 34.78 35.95
CA TYR A 541 -26.19 35.05 37.13
C TYR A 541 -24.67 34.89 36.87
N ASN A 542 -24.21 33.78 36.28
CA ASN A 542 -22.79 33.54 36.06
C ASN A 542 -22.20 34.46 34.98
N ARG A 543 -22.92 34.67 33.88
CA ARG A 543 -22.58 35.64 32.82
C ARG A 543 -22.51 37.06 33.37
N ASN A 544 -23.43 37.46 34.24
CA ASN A 544 -23.42 38.77 34.90
C ASN A 544 -22.14 38.96 35.71
N LEU A 545 -21.76 37.95 36.51
CA LEU A 545 -20.54 38.00 37.31
C LEU A 545 -19.27 38.10 36.45
N TYR A 546 -19.23 37.40 35.32
CA TYR A 546 -18.14 37.56 34.34
C TYR A 546 -18.11 38.99 33.78
N ILE A 547 -19.23 39.50 33.28
CA ILE A 547 -19.34 40.86 32.71
C ILE A 547 -18.90 41.93 33.71
N GLN A 548 -19.36 41.83 34.96
CA GLN A 548 -18.99 42.74 36.04
C GLN A 548 -17.50 42.65 36.37
N SER A 549 -16.94 41.44 36.47
CA SER A 549 -15.51 41.26 36.73
C SER A 549 -14.64 41.90 35.64
N MET A 550 -15.13 41.89 34.40
CA MET A 550 -14.46 42.44 33.23
C MET A 550 -14.77 43.92 32.97
N LYS A 551 -15.79 44.48 33.63
CA LYS A 551 -16.31 45.85 33.41
C LYS A 551 -16.76 46.10 31.96
N PHE A 552 -17.28 45.08 31.28
CA PHE A 552 -17.85 45.27 29.94
C PHE A 552 -19.12 46.12 29.99
N LYS A 553 -19.31 46.98 28.99
CA LYS A 553 -20.50 47.85 28.85
C LYS A 553 -21.28 47.46 27.59
N GLY A 554 -22.58 47.18 27.73
CA GLY A 554 -23.50 46.89 26.64
C GLY A 554 -23.75 45.39 26.37
N ASN A 555 -24.57 45.10 25.34
CA ASN A 555 -25.05 43.75 25.01
C ASN A 555 -24.07 42.93 24.13
N GLY A 556 -22.82 43.35 24.03
CA GLY A 556 -21.79 42.70 23.22
C GLY A 556 -20.45 42.72 23.92
N ILE A 557 -19.70 41.63 23.78
CA ILE A 557 -18.36 41.47 24.35
C ILE A 557 -17.37 41.37 23.19
N LYS A 558 -16.31 42.17 23.24
CA LYS A 558 -15.16 42.07 22.33
C LYS A 558 -13.92 41.85 23.17
N THR A 559 -13.13 40.82 22.84
CA THR A 559 -11.88 40.54 23.55
C THR A 559 -10.78 40.21 22.57
N ASN A 560 -9.57 40.71 22.85
CA ASN A 560 -8.32 40.27 22.24
C ASN A 560 -7.52 39.55 23.32
N ASP A 561 -7.30 38.25 23.10
CA ASP A 561 -6.58 37.41 24.05
C ASP A 561 -5.35 36.80 23.38
N PHE A 562 -4.20 36.97 24.04
CA PHE A 562 -2.99 36.23 23.79
C PHE A 562 -2.86 35.11 24.82
N ASP A 563 -2.49 33.92 24.37
CA ASP A 563 -2.33 32.76 25.23
C ASP A 563 -1.03 32.00 24.98
N PHE A 564 -0.48 31.47 26.06
CA PHE A 564 0.57 30.47 26.03
C PHE A 564 -0.05 29.10 26.28
N SER A 565 0.20 28.18 25.37
CA SER A 565 -0.23 26.78 25.48
C SER A 565 0.97 25.87 25.66
N PHE A 566 0.77 24.80 26.42
CA PHE A 566 1.78 23.77 26.62
C PHE A 566 1.10 22.43 26.78
N GLY A 567 1.82 21.34 26.51
CA GLY A 567 1.31 20.03 26.82
C GLY A 567 2.28 18.90 26.50
N TRP A 568 1.83 17.71 26.84
CA TRP A 568 2.50 16.44 26.69
C TRP A 568 1.51 15.44 26.10
N ASN A 569 1.98 14.67 25.12
CA ASN A 569 1.24 13.59 24.52
C ASN A 569 2.04 12.30 24.66
N TYR A 570 1.32 11.23 24.99
CA TYR A 570 1.81 9.87 25.06
C TYR A 570 0.89 8.94 24.26
N ASN A 571 1.47 8.10 23.42
CA ASN A 571 0.73 7.09 22.69
C ASN A 571 1.58 5.85 22.44
N ASN A 572 1.24 4.74 23.08
CA ASN A 572 1.80 3.41 22.80
C ASN A 572 0.73 2.38 22.43
N LEU A 573 -0.39 2.84 21.86
CA LEU A 573 -1.43 1.95 21.36
C LEU A 573 -0.85 1.02 20.28
N ASN A 574 -1.18 -0.27 20.36
CA ASN A 574 -0.69 -1.27 19.42
C ASN A 574 -1.24 -1.10 17.99
N ARG A 575 -2.40 -0.47 17.84
CA ARG A 575 -3.08 -0.22 16.55
C ARG A 575 -3.78 1.13 16.59
N GLY A 576 -3.84 1.82 15.44
CA GLY A 576 -4.54 3.11 15.31
C GLY A 576 -6.07 2.99 15.23
N TYR A 577 -6.57 1.85 14.77
CA TYR A 577 -7.99 1.51 14.69
C TYR A 577 -8.26 0.23 15.47
N PHE A 578 -9.34 0.23 16.27
CA PHE A 578 -9.65 -0.82 17.26
C PHE A 578 -8.41 -1.29 18.05
N PRO A 579 -7.77 -0.38 18.81
CA PRO A 579 -6.67 -0.75 19.70
C PRO A 579 -7.13 -1.81 20.71
N THR A 580 -6.27 -2.79 20.95
CA THR A 580 -6.53 -3.89 21.90
C THR A 580 -5.58 -3.90 23.08
N LYS A 581 -4.47 -3.14 23.00
CA LYS A 581 -3.47 -3.02 24.05
C LYS A 581 -2.80 -1.65 24.00
N GLY A 582 -2.48 -1.10 25.17
CA GLY A 582 -1.68 0.11 25.32
C GLY A 582 -2.48 1.27 25.91
N VAL A 583 -1.83 2.42 25.99
CA VAL A 583 -2.33 3.63 26.63
C VAL A 583 -2.08 4.83 25.72
N LYS A 584 -3.08 5.69 25.62
CA LYS A 584 -2.99 7.03 25.08
C LYS A 584 -3.26 8.01 26.21
N ALA A 585 -2.37 8.96 26.42
CA ALA A 585 -2.54 10.00 27.42
C ALA A 585 -2.16 11.37 26.86
N SER A 586 -2.83 12.42 27.30
CA SER A 586 -2.47 13.79 27.00
C SER A 586 -2.72 14.68 28.21
N LEU A 587 -1.76 15.53 28.52
CA LEU A 587 -1.88 16.57 29.55
C LEU A 587 -1.57 17.90 28.88
N GLY A 588 -2.43 18.90 29.04
CA GLY A 588 -2.27 20.18 28.38
C GLY A 588 -2.82 21.32 29.20
N GLY A 589 -2.28 22.50 28.93
CA GLY A 589 -2.69 23.75 29.53
C GLY A 589 -2.69 24.90 28.53
N ARG A 590 -3.56 25.88 28.79
CA ARG A 590 -3.57 27.18 28.16
C ARG A 590 -3.69 28.23 29.25
N VAL A 591 -2.86 29.27 29.20
CA VAL A 591 -2.91 30.41 30.13
C VAL A 591 -2.83 31.71 29.34
N THR A 592 -3.70 32.68 29.64
CA THR A 592 -3.59 33.99 29.01
C THR A 592 -2.39 34.76 29.54
N ILE A 593 -1.70 35.46 28.65
CA ILE A 593 -0.48 36.22 28.97
C ILE A 593 -0.77 37.73 29.08
N PRO A 594 0.15 38.54 29.65
CA PRO A 594 -0.02 39.99 29.71
C PRO A 594 -0.29 40.60 28.33
N GLY A 595 -1.24 41.52 28.25
CA GLY A 595 -1.74 42.10 26.98
C GLY A 595 -3.12 41.58 26.57
N SER A 596 -3.56 40.46 27.15
CA SER A 596 -4.91 39.92 26.96
C SER A 596 -5.97 40.69 27.74
N ASP A 597 -7.16 40.80 27.15
CA ASP A 597 -8.33 41.32 27.85
C ASP A 597 -8.73 40.36 28.96
N ASN A 598 -8.86 39.06 28.67
CA ASN A 598 -9.22 38.04 29.66
C ASN A 598 -7.99 37.50 30.42
N LYS A 599 -8.19 37.20 31.70
CA LYS A 599 -7.20 36.59 32.60
C LYS A 599 -7.70 35.24 33.10
N TYR A 600 -7.35 34.16 32.40
CA TYR A 600 -7.76 32.80 32.76
C TYR A 600 -6.74 31.74 32.36
N TYR A 601 -6.85 30.58 32.98
CA TYR A 601 -6.15 29.37 32.56
C TYR A 601 -7.13 28.21 32.42
N LYS A 602 -6.76 27.25 31.58
CA LYS A 602 -7.44 25.98 31.37
C LYS A 602 -6.42 24.86 31.39
N LEU A 603 -6.75 23.77 32.07
CA LEU A 603 -5.95 22.56 32.17
C LEU A 603 -6.85 21.38 31.78
N SER A 604 -6.30 20.46 30.99
CA SER A 604 -6.99 19.24 30.58
C SER A 604 -6.05 18.05 30.66
N ALA A 605 -6.57 16.94 31.15
CA ALA A 605 -5.91 15.64 31.18
C ALA A 605 -6.85 14.58 30.62
N ASP A 606 -6.39 13.81 29.65
CA ASP A 606 -7.14 12.70 29.06
C ASP A 606 -6.25 11.45 29.10
N VAL A 607 -6.83 10.33 29.53
CA VAL A 607 -6.16 9.03 29.55
C VAL A 607 -7.14 7.98 29.03
N GLN A 608 -6.68 7.17 28.08
CA GLN A 608 -7.41 6.03 27.58
C GLN A 608 -6.49 4.81 27.54
N GLY A 609 -6.86 3.75 28.24
CA GLY A 609 -6.12 2.50 28.31
C GLY A 609 -6.94 1.34 27.75
N PHE A 610 -6.23 0.39 27.13
CA PHE A 610 -6.76 -0.87 26.63
C PHE A 610 -5.92 -2.01 27.19
N TYR A 611 -6.60 -2.96 27.83
CA TYR A 611 -5.98 -4.13 28.43
C TYR A 611 -6.66 -5.40 27.90
N PRO A 612 -5.93 -6.25 27.15
CA PRO A 612 -6.47 -7.52 26.68
C PRO A 612 -6.54 -8.51 27.86
N LEU A 613 -7.67 -9.18 28.01
CA LEU A 613 -7.90 -10.20 29.04
C LEU A 613 -7.44 -11.59 28.60
N ASP A 614 -7.31 -11.82 27.30
CA ASP A 614 -6.86 -13.06 26.69
C ASP A 614 -5.71 -12.82 25.71
N ARG A 615 -4.92 -13.87 25.42
CA ARG A 615 -3.75 -13.79 24.52
C ARG A 615 -4.12 -13.45 23.08
N ASP A 616 -5.34 -13.77 22.65
CA ASP A 616 -5.81 -13.51 21.28
C ASP A 616 -6.43 -12.12 21.14
N HIS A 617 -6.47 -11.34 22.23
CA HIS A 617 -7.02 -10.00 22.31
C HIS A 617 -8.51 -9.91 21.88
N ARG A 618 -9.27 -11.01 22.04
CA ARG A 618 -10.71 -11.04 21.72
C ARG A 618 -11.54 -10.30 22.77
N TRP A 619 -11.08 -10.30 24.01
CA TRP A 619 -11.69 -9.62 25.13
C TRP A 619 -10.78 -8.50 25.59
N VAL A 620 -11.24 -7.25 25.46
CA VAL A 620 -10.46 -6.08 25.82
C VAL A 620 -11.26 -5.22 26.79
N VAL A 621 -10.66 -4.96 27.95
CA VAL A 621 -11.17 -3.92 28.85
C VAL A 621 -10.60 -2.59 28.40
N SER A 622 -11.47 -1.62 28.16
CA SER A 622 -11.06 -0.25 27.89
C SER A 622 -11.55 0.68 29.00
N ALA A 623 -10.69 1.59 29.41
CA ALA A 623 -11.01 2.62 30.38
C ALA A 623 -10.60 3.98 29.82
N LYS A 624 -11.50 4.97 29.92
CA LYS A 624 -11.23 6.37 29.56
C LYS A 624 -11.52 7.25 30.76
N ALA A 625 -10.60 8.14 31.07
CA ALA A 625 -10.76 9.18 32.07
C ALA A 625 -10.39 10.53 31.45
N SER A 626 -11.23 11.55 31.69
CA SER A 626 -11.01 12.92 31.25
C SER A 626 -11.20 13.84 32.45
N ALA A 627 -10.26 14.76 32.67
CA ALA A 627 -10.30 15.76 33.72
C ALA A 627 -10.04 17.14 33.11
N GLY A 628 -10.88 18.12 33.46
CA GLY A 628 -10.74 19.49 32.98
C GLY A 628 -10.93 20.47 34.13
N TYR A 629 -10.03 21.45 34.23
CA TYR A 629 -10.13 22.51 35.22
C TYR A 629 -9.84 23.86 34.57
N ALA A 630 -10.70 24.85 34.79
CA ALA A 630 -10.54 26.18 34.23
C ALA A 630 -10.96 27.22 35.26
N ASN A 631 -10.17 28.29 35.38
CA ASN A 631 -10.49 29.37 36.29
C ASN A 631 -9.91 30.72 35.81
N GLY A 632 -10.50 31.80 36.29
CA GLY A 632 -9.95 33.14 36.13
C GLY A 632 -8.85 33.42 37.17
N PHE A 633 -8.02 34.40 36.90
CA PHE A 633 -7.01 34.90 37.85
C PHE A 633 -6.94 36.43 37.83
N GLY A 634 -6.25 37.02 38.81
CA GLY A 634 -6.12 38.47 38.92
C GLY A 634 -7.47 39.19 39.11
N ASN A 635 -8.33 38.62 39.97
CA ASN A 635 -9.70 39.10 40.27
C ASN A 635 -10.63 39.16 39.05
N LYS A 636 -10.33 38.42 37.98
CA LYS A 636 -11.20 38.22 36.82
C LYS A 636 -11.82 36.83 36.86
N ARG A 637 -13.00 36.67 36.27
CA ARG A 637 -13.66 35.37 36.13
C ARG A 637 -13.36 34.73 34.79
N LEU A 638 -13.46 33.40 34.75
CA LEU A 638 -13.38 32.62 33.51
C LEU A 638 -14.49 33.07 32.54
N PRO A 639 -14.17 33.30 31.25
CA PRO A 639 -15.19 33.58 30.26
C PRO A 639 -16.15 32.39 30.08
N PHE A 640 -17.46 32.64 30.07
CA PHE A 640 -18.47 31.57 30.02
C PHE A 640 -18.39 30.71 28.74
N TYR A 641 -17.88 31.25 27.64
CA TYR A 641 -17.65 30.53 26.38
C TYR A 641 -16.34 29.71 26.38
N GLN A 642 -15.63 29.68 27.51
CA GLN A 642 -14.43 28.88 27.76
C GLN A 642 -14.66 27.78 28.80
N THR A 643 -15.88 27.60 29.31
CA THR A 643 -16.20 26.53 30.27
C THR A 643 -16.09 25.15 29.63
N TYR A 644 -15.77 24.14 30.44
CA TYR A 644 -15.93 22.75 30.03
C TYR A 644 -17.39 22.34 30.11
N THR A 645 -17.85 21.56 29.14
CA THR A 645 -19.20 20.97 29.09
C THR A 645 -19.10 19.46 29.13
N ALA A 646 -20.11 18.80 29.70
CA ALA A 646 -20.23 17.35 29.74
C ALA A 646 -21.62 16.88 29.28
N GLY A 647 -21.70 15.63 28.86
CA GLY A 647 -22.84 15.05 28.15
C GLY A 647 -22.55 14.85 26.66
N GLY A 648 -23.23 13.88 26.04
CA GLY A 648 -23.05 13.53 24.65
C GLY A 648 -22.07 12.38 24.39
N ILE A 649 -21.93 11.99 23.12
CA ILE A 649 -21.15 10.84 22.66
C ILE A 649 -19.64 10.98 22.94
N GLY A 650 -19.15 12.22 22.98
CA GLY A 650 -17.74 12.57 23.23
C GLY A 650 -17.32 12.52 24.70
N SER A 651 -18.27 12.59 25.64
CA SER A 651 -18.02 12.56 27.08
C SER A 651 -18.88 11.49 27.78
N LEU A 652 -20.05 11.86 28.29
CA LEU A 652 -20.98 11.00 29.03
C LEU A 652 -22.20 10.66 28.17
N ARG A 653 -22.19 9.44 27.61
CA ARG A 653 -23.31 8.88 26.85
C ARG A 653 -24.54 8.69 27.76
N GLY A 654 -25.73 8.79 27.18
CA GLY A 654 -27.01 8.77 27.91
C GLY A 654 -27.50 10.14 28.38
N PHE A 655 -26.64 11.16 28.34
CA PHE A 655 -26.99 12.56 28.61
C PHE A 655 -26.88 13.38 27.32
N ALA A 656 -27.75 14.40 27.18
CA ALA A 656 -27.70 15.31 26.05
C ALA A 656 -26.42 16.16 26.09
N TYR A 657 -25.95 16.62 24.94
CA TYR A 657 -24.75 17.47 24.85
C TYR A 657 -24.92 18.75 25.68
N GLY A 658 -23.93 19.04 26.53
CA GLY A 658 -23.91 20.22 27.40
C GLY A 658 -24.88 20.19 28.58
N SER A 659 -25.62 19.09 28.78
CA SER A 659 -26.64 19.01 29.84
C SER A 659 -26.08 18.78 31.24
N ILE A 660 -24.83 18.35 31.38
CA ILE A 660 -24.19 18.11 32.68
C ILE A 660 -23.35 19.33 33.03
N GLY A 661 -23.74 20.03 34.10
CA GLY A 661 -23.01 21.18 34.64
C GLY A 661 -23.93 22.20 35.30
N PRO A 662 -23.40 23.40 35.61
CA PRO A 662 -24.19 24.50 36.14
C PRO A 662 -25.27 24.95 35.13
N ASN A 663 -26.52 25.05 35.59
CA ASN A 663 -27.62 25.59 34.81
C ASN A 663 -27.71 27.11 34.96
N ALA A 664 -28.25 27.77 33.94
CA ALA A 664 -28.50 29.21 34.01
C ALA A 664 -29.55 29.53 35.08
N ILE A 665 -29.21 30.53 35.90
CA ILE A 665 -30.11 31.10 36.90
C ILE A 665 -30.39 32.53 36.44
N TYR A 666 -31.62 32.79 36.00
CA TYR A 666 -32.06 34.08 35.49
C TYR A 666 -32.52 35.02 36.59
#